data_AF-A0A5V1IPY0-F1
#
_entry.id   AF-A0A5V1IPY0-F1
#
_cell.length_a   1.000
_cell.length_b   1.000
_cell.length_c   1.000
_cell.angle_alpha   90.00
_cell.angle_beta   90.00
_cell.angle_gamma   90.00
#
_symmetry.space_group_name_H-M   'P 1'
#
loop_
_entity.id
_entity.type
_entity.pdbx_description
1 polymer ?
#
loop_
_entity_poly.entity_id
_entity_poly.type
_entity_poly.pdbx_seq_one_letter_code
_entity_poly.pdbx_strand_id
1 'polypeptide(L)'
;MNKIYKLKFSKLANCLIAVPEFCTGVQNKKPVRMSLLIMSLMISFNIANASTVSSLIDYQVFRDFAENKGIFKPGTENITIYKKDGSVAGILNKAPMPDFKSVDRSGVATLVNPQYVVSVKHNGGYQNVVFGNSGNNPDANNYNYKLVDRNNHNRLDFHAPRLNKIVTEVASSSITEQGAKQGAYADKKRYPVFYRIGSGTQRIKDPNNKLTWLSGAYNYLTGGTVGSPSSYQNGEMITSRTGDTFSAAQGPLASYGEAGDSGSPLFGYDSTLNKWVLVGVLTAGNGAGCCGNNWAVIPTEWLENTINSDKDQDIIYKKDKGEMIWSYNKDTGTGSLKQDSVIYDMHGKKGTSDLNAGKDLIFTGDAGEIVLDNSVNQGAGSLTFNSDFKVSTKNDSTWIGSGIILNKDVNVLWQVNGEKGDALHKIGEGTLHVKSTGKNEGDLRVGDGTVILDQQKDDNGNVQAFNKVTITSGRPTVVLGDAEQIDANNIYFGFRGGRLDLNGNSISLSRIKAADNGAMIVNHNADTAAKVTLTGNGINNTNTDQAYLGFFGEKDNSLTNGELNIHYNPPSDKGFLALTGGSNVNGSLNIDNGNVLISGAPVLHAGNTYLDDWTPSDFVFSNINVGDGKGLQIGQYASVAADINAGENSHLLIGYNRGNESWENTRKCTVNDNSGVTNCSQPTLSDKELANLPYSTLTGDIHLDKNAALTLGKALYTGAVKAATDSTFSMASNSKWVMSSGSTTGTLKMAPGASIVLSDSTQNNVLNVMGDLEGEGEFELNTRLAEKSGDSIVVHGLASGSYTLKVKDNGGDPVQDGRMQALMSFNNPQQDFSLVNVALAGGYADIGTYRYRLTRQENGYMLYNPVIPWQPLEPAKPNPDTPETNPSGISLTGTLETCSKQELSCRIAYSNADIEFFNRIYHTDILNFYLFRTLNEVWALRIDGGQNIKESTRMDH
;
A
#
# COMPACT_ATOMS: atom_id res chain seq x y z
N MET A 1 -21.48 29.36 47.65
CA MET A 1 -20.35 29.87 48.46
C MET A 1 -19.14 30.02 47.55
N ASN A 2 -18.65 31.25 47.42
CA ASN A 2 -17.64 31.67 46.43
C ASN A 2 -16.30 30.94 46.66
N LYS A 3 -15.85 30.15 45.69
CA LYS A 3 -14.48 29.63 45.68
C LYS A 3 -13.59 30.66 45.01
N ILE A 4 -12.71 31.29 45.79
CA ILE A 4 -11.72 32.26 45.31
C ILE A 4 -10.59 31.48 44.64
N TYR A 5 -10.33 31.77 43.35
CA TYR A 5 -9.22 31.22 42.58
C TYR A 5 -8.19 32.31 42.31
N LYS A 6 -6.91 31.94 42.25
CA LYS A 6 -5.82 32.85 41.88
C LYS A 6 -5.18 32.40 40.58
N LEU A 7 -4.93 33.33 39.66
CA LEU A 7 -4.21 33.06 38.42
C LEU A 7 -2.71 32.90 38.71
N LYS A 8 -2.11 31.79 38.29
CA LYS A 8 -0.66 31.56 38.32
C LYS A 8 -0.15 31.17 36.93
N PHE A 9 1.02 31.68 36.58
CA PHE A 9 1.62 31.40 35.27
C PHE A 9 2.24 30.01 35.28
N SER A 10 1.77 29.13 34.40
CA SER A 10 2.34 27.79 34.22
C SER A 10 3.41 27.85 33.13
N LYS A 11 4.67 27.59 33.49
CA LYS A 11 5.77 27.48 32.51
C LYS A 11 5.62 26.29 31.55
N LEU A 12 4.83 25.29 31.92
CA LEU A 12 4.62 24.09 31.11
C LEU A 12 3.51 24.27 30.06
N ALA A 13 2.54 25.15 30.35
CA ALA A 13 1.43 25.49 29.45
C ALA A 13 1.57 26.88 28.80
N ASN A 14 2.60 27.63 29.18
CA ASN A 14 2.92 28.99 28.74
C ASN A 14 1.76 30.01 28.81
N CYS A 15 0.88 29.87 29.81
CA CYS A 15 -0.25 30.78 30.05
C CYS A 15 -0.62 30.87 31.54
N LEU A 16 -1.49 31.82 31.90
CA LEU A 16 -2.05 31.96 33.25
C LEU A 16 -3.19 30.97 33.46
N ILE A 17 -3.10 30.14 34.50
CA ILE A 17 -4.13 29.16 34.88
C ILE A 17 -4.69 29.47 36.26
N ALA A 18 -6.00 29.26 36.46
CA ALA A 18 -6.67 29.48 37.74
C ALA A 18 -6.44 28.28 38.66
N VAL A 19 -5.87 28.51 39.85
CA VAL A 19 -5.62 27.48 40.86
C VAL A 19 -6.26 27.85 42.21
N PRO A 20 -6.76 26.86 42.99
CA PRO A 20 -7.32 27.09 44.33
C PRO A 20 -6.26 27.56 45.33
N GLU A 21 -6.61 28.46 46.26
CA GLU A 21 -5.65 29.09 47.19
C GLU A 21 -5.05 28.17 48.28
N PHE A 22 -5.49 26.91 48.41
CA PHE A 22 -5.05 26.02 49.51
C PHE A 22 -3.99 25.00 49.09
N CYS A 23 -2.78 25.46 48.75
CA CYS A 23 -1.58 24.62 48.66
C CYS A 23 -0.36 25.38 49.18
N THR A 24 0.07 25.08 50.42
CA THR A 24 1.28 25.64 51.05
C THR A 24 2.30 24.55 51.38
N GLY A 25 3.48 24.64 50.75
CA GLY A 25 4.82 24.55 51.35
C GLY A 25 5.34 23.23 51.96
N VAL A 26 6.48 22.75 51.43
CA VAL A 26 7.45 21.91 52.17
C VAL A 26 8.76 22.72 52.36
N GLN A 27 9.33 22.61 53.56
CA GLN A 27 10.32 23.51 54.17
C GLN A 27 11.78 23.31 53.71
N ASN A 28 12.52 24.43 53.72
CA ASN A 28 13.99 24.50 53.70
C ASN A 28 14.61 24.26 55.09
N LYS A 29 15.75 23.56 55.16
CA LYS A 29 16.72 23.67 56.28
C LYS A 29 18.12 24.02 55.73
N LYS A 30 18.79 24.98 56.40
CA LYS A 30 20.16 25.46 56.13
C LYS A 30 21.23 24.69 56.98
N PRO A 31 22.52 25.10 57.07
CA PRO A 31 23.66 24.27 56.67
C PRO A 31 24.54 23.82 57.87
N VAL A 32 25.33 22.76 57.70
CA VAL A 32 26.39 22.40 58.65
C VAL A 32 27.70 22.24 57.89
N ARG A 33 28.71 23.01 58.31
CA ARG A 33 30.11 22.91 57.86
C ARG A 33 30.74 21.64 58.46
N MET A 34 31.40 20.82 57.62
CA MET A 34 32.40 19.88 58.11
C MET A 34 33.50 19.67 57.06
N SER A 35 34.72 19.92 57.54
CA SER A 35 36.09 19.74 57.02
C SER A 35 36.33 19.16 55.61
N LEU A 36 37.21 19.86 54.88
CA LEU A 36 37.99 19.32 53.77
C LEU A 36 38.80 18.09 54.21
N LEU A 37 38.62 16.97 53.53
CA LEU A 37 39.68 15.99 53.28
C LEU A 37 39.50 15.40 51.88
N ILE A 38 40.56 15.51 51.09
CA ILE A 38 40.69 15.09 49.70
C ILE A 38 40.65 13.55 49.63
N MET A 39 39.69 12.97 48.90
CA MET A 39 39.77 11.59 48.43
C MET A 39 39.20 11.55 47.01
N SER A 40 40.10 11.39 46.05
CA SER A 40 39.84 11.24 44.63
C SER A 40 38.97 10.01 44.33
N LEU A 41 37.69 10.24 44.00
CA LEU A 41 36.86 9.28 43.28
C LEU A 41 36.36 9.97 42.00
N MET A 42 37.10 9.75 40.90
CA MET A 42 36.63 10.06 39.55
C MET A 42 35.49 9.08 39.21
N ILE A 43 34.26 9.46 39.49
CA ILE A 43 33.08 8.89 38.83
C ILE A 43 32.99 9.60 37.49
N SER A 44 33.65 9.04 36.47
CA SER A 44 33.45 9.45 35.09
C SER A 44 32.04 9.01 34.66
N PHE A 45 31.10 9.96 34.70
CA PHE A 45 29.87 9.86 33.93
C PHE A 45 30.25 9.84 32.45
N ASN A 46 30.31 8.63 31.87
CA ASN A 46 30.45 8.45 30.44
C ASN A 46 29.21 9.01 29.74
N ILE A 47 29.41 10.10 29.00
CA ILE A 47 28.40 10.72 28.15
C ILE A 47 28.18 9.81 26.94
N ALA A 48 26.96 9.29 26.78
CA ALA A 48 26.52 8.43 25.68
C ALA A 48 26.51 9.19 24.32
N ASN A 49 26.89 8.56 23.18
CA ASN A 49 27.09 9.15 21.83
C ASN A 49 26.50 8.27 20.60
N ALA A 50 26.07 8.72 19.39
CA ALA A 50 25.73 7.96 18.11
C ALA A 50 26.23 8.66 16.86
N SER A 51 26.21 7.90 15.75
CA SER A 51 25.83 8.31 14.39
C SER A 51 26.00 9.79 14.12
N THR A 52 27.20 10.10 13.65
CA THR A 52 27.52 11.36 13.00
C THR A 52 27.33 11.20 11.49
N VAL A 53 26.48 12.04 10.90
CA VAL A 53 26.23 12.10 9.45
C VAL A 53 26.44 13.52 8.90
N SER A 54 26.47 13.68 7.57
CA SER A 54 26.69 14.98 6.92
C SER A 54 25.57 15.99 7.20
N SER A 55 25.90 17.24 7.50
CA SER A 55 24.94 18.34 7.62
C SER A 55 24.41 18.87 6.27
N LEU A 56 25.05 18.49 5.16
CA LEU A 56 24.72 18.95 3.80
C LEU A 56 23.50 18.24 3.20
N ILE A 57 23.13 17.08 3.73
CA ILE A 57 22.00 16.26 3.28
C ILE A 57 20.85 16.42 4.28
N ASP A 58 19.59 16.34 3.81
CA ASP A 58 18.45 16.36 4.72
C ASP A 58 18.55 15.19 5.70
N TYR A 59 18.31 15.48 6.99
CA TYR A 59 18.43 14.47 8.03
C TYR A 59 17.39 13.35 7.87
N GLN A 60 16.24 13.66 7.28
CA GLN A 60 15.19 12.69 6.98
C GLN A 60 15.68 11.56 6.05
N VAL A 61 16.63 11.85 5.16
CA VAL A 61 17.21 10.84 4.25
C VAL A 61 17.92 9.73 5.03
N PHE A 62 18.71 10.07 6.05
CA PHE A 62 19.43 9.07 6.88
C PHE A 62 18.48 8.27 7.78
N ARG A 63 17.38 8.89 8.19
CA ARG A 63 16.31 8.26 8.98
C ARG A 63 15.52 7.26 8.12
N ASP A 64 15.10 7.69 6.93
CA ASP A 64 14.36 6.86 5.99
C ASP A 64 15.20 5.69 5.49
N PHE A 65 16.49 5.93 5.20
CA PHE A 65 17.45 4.87 4.88
C PHE A 65 17.48 3.80 5.96
N ALA A 66 17.59 4.19 7.23
CA ALA A 66 17.72 3.25 8.34
C ALA A 66 16.42 2.50 8.68
N GLU A 67 15.26 3.12 8.42
CA GLU A 67 13.96 2.53 8.68
C GLU A 67 13.31 1.87 7.45
N ASN A 68 14.01 1.81 6.31
CA ASN A 68 13.48 1.37 5.01
C ASN A 68 12.17 2.09 4.61
N LYS A 69 12.11 3.40 4.85
CA LYS A 69 10.96 4.27 4.55
C LYS A 69 11.28 5.22 3.38
N GLY A 70 10.28 5.99 2.94
CA GLY A 70 10.42 6.88 1.78
C GLY A 70 10.88 6.13 0.52
N ILE A 71 11.93 6.62 -0.12
CA ILE A 71 12.51 6.02 -1.33
C ILE A 71 13.37 4.77 -1.05
N PHE A 72 13.68 4.45 0.21
CA PHE A 72 14.60 3.38 0.61
C PHE A 72 13.91 2.04 0.91
N LYS A 73 12.89 1.69 0.11
CA LYS A 73 12.22 0.39 0.17
C LYS A 73 13.22 -0.73 -0.18
N PRO A 74 13.19 -1.90 0.49
CA PRO A 74 14.09 -3.00 0.17
C PRO A 74 13.98 -3.41 -1.31
N GLY A 75 15.10 -3.71 -1.95
CA GLY A 75 15.18 -4.05 -3.37
C GLY A 75 15.30 -2.85 -4.33
N THR A 76 15.03 -1.62 -3.90
CA THR A 76 15.19 -0.44 -4.75
C THR A 76 16.67 -0.25 -5.15
N GLU A 77 16.91 0.01 -6.43
CA GLU A 77 18.24 0.29 -6.99
C GLU A 77 18.35 1.74 -7.47
N ASN A 78 19.57 2.19 -7.76
CA ASN A 78 19.86 3.47 -8.41
C ASN A 78 19.28 4.71 -7.69
N ILE A 79 19.33 4.70 -6.36
CA ILE A 79 18.77 5.78 -5.53
C ILE A 79 19.69 6.99 -5.58
N THR A 80 19.22 8.09 -6.17
CA THR A 80 19.96 9.35 -6.22
C THR A 80 19.79 10.13 -4.91
N ILE A 81 20.91 10.56 -4.33
CA ILE A 81 20.94 11.33 -3.08
C ILE A 81 21.22 12.78 -3.39
N TYR A 82 20.39 13.67 -2.86
CA TYR A 82 20.51 15.12 -3.03
C TYR A 82 20.98 15.79 -1.74
N LYS A 83 21.75 16.86 -1.90
CA LYS A 83 22.05 17.82 -0.84
C LYS A 83 20.90 18.80 -0.69
N LYS A 84 20.89 19.54 0.43
CA LYS A 84 19.89 20.59 0.72
C LYS A 84 19.85 21.72 -0.31
N ASP A 85 20.92 21.94 -1.06
CA ASP A 85 20.99 22.93 -2.15
C ASP A 85 20.44 22.39 -3.49
N GLY A 86 19.97 21.15 -3.53
CA GLY A 86 19.46 20.48 -4.73
C GLY A 86 20.54 19.81 -5.59
N SER A 87 21.83 19.98 -5.29
CA SER A 87 22.91 19.29 -6.00
C SER A 87 23.00 17.81 -5.61
N VAL A 88 23.48 16.97 -6.54
CA VAL A 88 23.64 15.53 -6.29
C VAL A 88 24.82 15.26 -5.36
N ALA A 89 24.60 14.53 -4.27
CA ALA A 89 25.64 14.03 -3.37
C ALA A 89 26.26 12.72 -3.89
N GLY A 90 25.47 11.88 -4.56
CA GLY A 90 25.89 10.65 -5.22
C GLY A 90 24.71 9.70 -5.45
N ILE A 91 25.00 8.49 -5.91
CA ILE A 91 23.97 7.48 -6.24
C ILE A 91 24.29 6.18 -5.51
N LEU A 92 23.29 5.56 -4.89
CA LEU A 92 23.36 4.20 -4.37
C LEU A 92 23.03 3.21 -5.49
N ASN A 93 24.04 2.78 -6.25
CA ASN A 93 23.88 1.96 -7.46
C ASN A 93 24.75 0.69 -7.47
N LYS A 94 25.37 0.35 -6.34
CA LYS A 94 26.28 -0.82 -6.26
C LYS A 94 25.60 -2.12 -5.83
N ALA A 95 24.40 -2.01 -5.28
CA ALA A 95 23.59 -3.11 -4.80
C ALA A 95 22.15 -2.60 -4.59
N PRO A 96 21.13 -3.48 -4.63
CA PRO A 96 19.79 -3.18 -4.17
C PRO A 96 19.78 -2.72 -2.71
N MET A 97 18.82 -1.89 -2.32
CA MET A 97 18.62 -1.50 -0.92
C MET A 97 18.37 -2.75 -0.05
N PRO A 98 19.12 -2.98 1.05
CA PRO A 98 18.89 -4.12 1.93
C PRO A 98 17.60 -3.97 2.73
N ASP A 99 17.08 -5.11 3.18
CA ASP A 99 16.08 -5.15 4.24
C ASP A 99 16.76 -5.12 5.61
N PHE A 100 16.63 -4.02 6.35
CA PHE A 100 17.24 -3.87 7.67
C PHE A 100 16.40 -4.46 8.81
N LYS A 101 15.23 -5.04 8.53
CA LYS A 101 14.24 -5.36 9.57
C LYS A 101 14.61 -6.57 10.43
N SER A 102 15.64 -7.33 10.05
CA SER A 102 16.28 -8.31 10.94
C SER A 102 17.06 -7.66 12.09
N VAL A 103 17.27 -6.35 12.07
CA VAL A 103 17.86 -5.59 13.16
C VAL A 103 16.76 -5.23 14.15
N ASP A 104 17.03 -5.40 15.44
CA ASP A 104 16.07 -5.03 16.48
C ASP A 104 15.79 -3.51 16.45
N ARG A 105 14.62 -3.09 16.93
CA ARG A 105 14.20 -1.67 16.89
C ARG A 105 15.15 -0.71 17.62
N SER A 106 15.90 -1.20 18.61
CA SER A 106 16.92 -0.41 19.31
C SER A 106 18.29 -0.44 18.63
N GLY A 107 18.44 -1.14 17.51
CA GLY A 107 19.61 -1.10 16.65
C GLY A 107 20.87 -1.76 17.22
N VAL A 108 20.78 -2.51 18.31
CA VAL A 108 21.93 -3.07 19.04
C VAL A 108 22.13 -4.56 18.79
N ALA A 109 21.17 -5.26 18.21
CA ALA A 109 21.20 -6.69 17.97
C ALA A 109 20.59 -7.02 16.60
N THR A 110 21.10 -8.07 15.94
CA THR A 110 20.64 -8.50 14.62
C THR A 110 20.31 -9.99 14.62
N LEU A 111 19.13 -10.35 14.13
CA LEU A 111 18.66 -11.72 13.97
C LEU A 111 19.46 -12.44 12.88
N VAL A 112 20.13 -13.55 13.24
CA VAL A 112 20.97 -14.36 12.32
C VAL A 112 20.50 -15.80 12.18
N ASN A 113 19.61 -16.22 13.06
CA ASN A 113 18.87 -17.47 13.04
C ASN A 113 17.47 -17.15 13.57
N PRO A 114 16.40 -17.90 13.20
CA PRO A 114 15.05 -17.66 13.71
C PRO A 114 14.93 -17.46 15.22
N GLN A 115 15.85 -18.00 16.03
CA GLN A 115 15.85 -17.86 17.48
C GLN A 115 17.10 -17.18 18.08
N TYR A 116 18.06 -16.73 17.27
CA TYR A 116 19.30 -16.13 17.78
C TYR A 116 19.60 -14.79 17.15
N VAL A 117 19.97 -13.85 18.01
CA VAL A 117 20.53 -12.56 17.60
C VAL A 117 22.03 -12.53 17.87
N VAL A 118 22.75 -11.63 17.21
CA VAL A 118 24.15 -11.30 17.53
C VAL A 118 24.30 -9.85 17.90
N SER A 119 25.23 -9.58 18.80
CA SER A 119 25.60 -8.25 19.29
C SER A 119 26.96 -8.36 20.00
N VAL A 120 27.37 -7.30 20.69
CA VAL A 120 28.60 -7.26 21.48
C VAL A 120 28.34 -7.65 22.94
N LYS A 121 29.28 -8.40 23.51
CA LYS A 121 29.19 -8.92 24.89
C LYS A 121 29.06 -7.81 25.93
N HIS A 122 29.71 -6.67 25.74
CA HIS A 122 29.64 -5.58 26.71
C HIS A 122 28.24 -4.93 26.84
N ASN A 123 27.32 -5.20 25.90
CA ASN A 123 25.90 -4.82 26.02
C ASN A 123 25.15 -5.76 26.99
N GLY A 124 25.54 -5.75 28.27
CA GLY A 124 24.94 -6.60 29.31
C GLY A 124 23.55 -6.15 29.81
N GLY A 125 23.06 -4.99 29.35
CA GLY A 125 21.84 -4.35 29.89
C GLY A 125 20.52 -4.84 29.27
N TYR A 126 20.45 -5.00 27.94
CA TYR A 126 19.20 -5.34 27.25
C TYR A 126 18.78 -6.78 27.53
N GLN A 127 17.50 -6.99 27.86
CA GLN A 127 16.95 -8.31 28.23
C GLN A 127 16.01 -8.86 27.16
N ASN A 128 15.74 -8.08 26.13
CA ASN A 128 14.83 -8.44 25.07
C ASN A 128 15.11 -7.66 23.78
N VAL A 129 14.53 -8.14 22.69
CA VAL A 129 14.53 -7.52 21.37
C VAL A 129 13.10 -7.49 20.81
N VAL A 130 12.85 -6.53 19.92
CA VAL A 130 11.57 -6.37 19.21
C VAL A 130 11.90 -6.09 17.74
N PHE A 131 11.18 -6.73 16.82
CA PHE A 131 11.37 -6.61 15.37
C PHE A 131 10.22 -5.86 14.68
N GLY A 132 10.41 -5.48 13.41
CA GLY A 132 9.44 -4.73 12.60
C GLY A 132 9.62 -3.21 12.64
N ASN A 133 8.52 -2.44 12.50
CA ASN A 133 8.57 -0.97 12.47
C ASN A 133 8.75 -0.35 13.86
N SER A 134 9.44 0.79 13.95
CA SER A 134 9.71 1.49 15.23
C SER A 134 8.46 1.99 15.97
N GLY A 135 7.32 2.09 15.28
CA GLY A 135 6.05 2.56 15.83
C GLY A 135 5.43 1.67 16.91
N ASN A 136 4.62 2.31 17.76
CA ASN A 136 3.85 1.68 18.84
C ASN A 136 2.39 1.37 18.48
N ASN A 137 2.01 1.40 17.19
CA ASN A 137 0.66 1.06 16.75
C ASN A 137 0.20 -0.27 17.38
N PRO A 138 -0.91 -0.29 18.16
CA PRO A 138 -1.38 -1.50 18.81
C PRO A 138 -1.82 -2.59 17.82
N ASP A 139 -2.14 -2.24 16.57
CA ASP A 139 -2.49 -3.21 15.52
C ASP A 139 -1.27 -4.03 15.07
N ALA A 140 -0.05 -3.50 15.25
CA ALA A 140 1.18 -4.25 15.01
C ALA A 140 1.35 -5.43 15.96
N ASN A 141 0.67 -5.41 17.12
CA ASN A 141 0.65 -6.47 18.12
C ASN A 141 2.06 -7.00 18.44
N ASN A 142 3.02 -6.11 18.58
CA ASN A 142 4.45 -6.43 18.63
C ASN A 142 4.78 -7.49 19.70
N TYR A 143 5.64 -8.46 19.36
CA TYR A 143 6.15 -9.42 20.33
C TYR A 143 7.44 -8.92 20.98
N ASN A 144 7.56 -9.14 22.29
CA ASN A 144 8.76 -8.86 23.05
C ASN A 144 9.53 -10.16 23.26
N TYR A 145 10.56 -10.39 22.43
CA TYR A 145 11.39 -11.60 22.49
C TYR A 145 12.42 -11.48 23.60
N LYS A 146 12.27 -12.31 24.63
CA LYS A 146 13.15 -12.31 25.80
C LYS A 146 14.40 -13.13 25.53
N LEU A 147 15.54 -12.64 26.02
CA LEU A 147 16.77 -13.41 26.04
C LEU A 147 16.66 -14.50 27.13
N VAL A 148 16.94 -15.75 26.77
CA VAL A 148 17.01 -16.88 27.72
C VAL A 148 18.45 -17.28 28.02
N ASP A 149 19.36 -16.96 27.11
CA ASP A 149 20.81 -17.04 27.29
C ASP A 149 21.47 -15.92 26.48
N ARG A 150 22.63 -15.44 26.93
CA ARG A 150 23.45 -14.48 26.18
C ARG A 150 24.46 -15.15 25.27
N ASN A 151 24.93 -16.36 25.61
CA ASN A 151 26.04 -17.03 24.92
C ASN A 151 27.23 -16.08 24.66
N ASN A 152 27.88 -15.63 25.74
CA ASN A 152 29.01 -14.72 25.60
C ASN A 152 30.24 -15.46 25.05
N HIS A 153 30.86 -14.90 24.01
CA HIS A 153 32.15 -15.41 23.53
C HIS A 153 33.21 -15.22 24.63
N ASN A 154 34.08 -16.22 24.78
CA ASN A 154 35.09 -16.26 25.85
C ASN A 154 36.17 -15.16 25.76
N ARG A 155 36.50 -14.69 24.54
CA ARG A 155 37.59 -13.75 24.27
C ARG A 155 37.15 -12.54 23.43
N LEU A 156 36.41 -12.76 22.34
CA LEU A 156 35.91 -11.68 21.48
C LEU A 156 34.81 -10.90 22.22
N ASP A 157 34.71 -9.60 21.99
CA ASP A 157 33.59 -8.79 22.47
C ASP A 157 32.35 -9.06 21.60
N PHE A 158 31.80 -10.26 21.74
CA PHE A 158 30.75 -10.80 20.91
C PHE A 158 29.87 -11.73 21.73
N HIS A 159 28.58 -11.77 21.44
CA HIS A 159 27.68 -12.78 21.99
C HIS A 159 26.58 -13.15 21.00
N ALA A 160 25.94 -14.29 21.23
CA ALA A 160 24.86 -14.81 20.39
C ALA A 160 23.61 -15.18 21.23
N PRO A 161 22.87 -14.19 21.74
CA PRO A 161 21.76 -14.48 22.64
C PRO A 161 20.66 -15.34 21.99
N ARG A 162 20.19 -16.34 22.75
CA ARG A 162 19.04 -17.18 22.41
C ARG A 162 17.76 -16.50 22.88
N LEU A 163 16.73 -16.52 22.03
CA LEU A 163 15.41 -15.95 22.31
C LEU A 163 14.45 -17.02 22.85
N ASN A 164 13.44 -16.60 23.62
CA ASN A 164 12.43 -17.51 24.18
C ASN A 164 11.46 -18.09 23.13
N LYS A 165 11.33 -17.44 21.97
CA LYS A 165 10.46 -17.83 20.86
C LYS A 165 11.18 -17.59 19.53
N ILE A 166 10.82 -18.35 18.50
CA ILE A 166 11.26 -18.10 17.12
C ILE A 166 10.61 -16.81 16.60
N VAL A 167 11.35 -16.00 15.86
CA VAL A 167 10.88 -14.72 15.34
C VAL A 167 9.99 -14.92 14.11
N THR A 168 8.83 -14.26 14.11
CA THR A 168 7.83 -14.39 13.04
C THR A 168 7.82 -13.20 12.08
N GLU A 169 8.12 -11.99 12.58
CA GLU A 169 7.95 -10.73 11.83
C GLU A 169 8.93 -10.57 10.67
N VAL A 170 10.10 -11.20 10.75
CA VAL A 170 11.21 -10.98 9.81
C VAL A 170 12.01 -12.25 9.58
N ALA A 171 12.58 -12.39 8.38
CA ALA A 171 13.58 -13.41 8.12
C ALA A 171 14.92 -13.03 8.81
N SER A 172 15.70 -14.04 9.20
CA SER A 172 17.05 -13.83 9.72
C SER A 172 17.99 -13.32 8.62
N SER A 173 18.92 -12.46 9.00
CA SER A 173 20.02 -12.05 8.11
C SER A 173 20.92 -13.22 7.77
N SER A 174 21.29 -13.34 6.48
CA SER A 174 22.44 -14.16 6.09
C SER A 174 23.71 -13.63 6.74
N ILE A 175 24.57 -14.51 7.22
CA ILE A 175 25.91 -14.14 7.72
C ILE A 175 26.96 -14.36 6.63
N THR A 176 28.10 -13.68 6.76
CA THR A 176 29.26 -13.85 5.87
C THR A 176 29.78 -15.29 5.85
N GLU A 177 30.06 -15.84 4.66
CA GLU A 177 30.74 -17.12 4.50
C GLU A 177 32.27 -17.02 4.68
N GLN A 178 32.83 -15.80 4.60
CA GLN A 178 34.28 -15.62 4.77
C GLN A 178 34.72 -15.69 6.24
N GLY A 179 33.80 -15.41 7.19
CA GLY A 179 34.12 -15.35 8.61
C GLY A 179 35.32 -14.45 8.92
N ALA A 180 36.05 -14.78 9.99
CA ALA A 180 37.24 -14.08 10.44
C ALA A 180 38.47 -14.38 9.57
N LYS A 181 38.48 -13.91 8.32
CA LYS A 181 39.59 -14.10 7.37
C LYS A 181 40.32 -12.79 7.06
N GLN A 182 41.64 -12.80 7.26
CA GLN A 182 42.51 -11.65 7.00
C GLN A 182 42.35 -11.12 5.57
N GLY A 183 41.95 -9.85 5.44
CA GLY A 183 41.83 -9.14 4.16
C GLY A 183 40.57 -9.46 3.34
N ALA A 184 39.68 -10.33 3.81
CA ALA A 184 38.51 -10.76 3.04
C ALA A 184 37.61 -9.60 2.60
N TYR A 185 37.35 -8.65 3.49
CA TYR A 185 36.43 -7.54 3.26
C TYR A 185 37.09 -6.31 2.59
N ALA A 186 38.39 -6.41 2.27
CA ALA A 186 39.08 -5.42 1.44
C ALA A 186 38.94 -5.71 -0.06
N ASP A 187 38.49 -6.91 -0.44
CA ASP A 187 38.21 -7.27 -1.82
C ASP A 187 36.97 -6.55 -2.35
N LYS A 188 37.20 -5.45 -3.07
CA LYS A 188 36.14 -4.62 -3.65
C LYS A 188 35.39 -5.29 -4.80
N LYS A 189 35.92 -6.38 -5.38
CA LYS A 189 35.20 -7.13 -6.41
C LYS A 189 34.09 -7.95 -5.76
N ARG A 190 34.40 -8.66 -4.67
CA ARG A 190 33.42 -9.42 -3.90
C ARG A 190 32.52 -8.53 -3.04
N TYR A 191 33.09 -7.53 -2.36
CA TYR A 191 32.36 -6.63 -1.46
C TYR A 191 32.43 -5.17 -1.95
N PRO A 192 31.61 -4.78 -2.96
CA PRO A 192 31.68 -3.45 -3.56
C PRO A 192 31.14 -2.32 -2.68
N VAL A 193 30.29 -2.64 -1.69
CA VAL A 193 29.61 -1.69 -0.81
C VAL A 193 29.31 -2.27 0.56
N PHE A 194 29.35 -1.41 1.59
CA PHE A 194 28.99 -1.73 2.97
C PHE A 194 28.03 -0.68 3.52
N TYR A 195 26.99 -1.14 4.21
CA TYR A 195 26.01 -0.29 4.89
C TYR A 195 25.95 -0.61 6.38
N ARG A 196 25.63 0.41 7.18
CA ARG A 196 25.36 0.25 8.60
C ARG A 196 24.07 0.98 8.99
N ILE A 197 23.48 0.53 10.09
CA ILE A 197 22.43 1.27 10.81
C ILE A 197 22.70 1.18 12.32
N GLY A 198 22.07 2.01 13.14
CA GLY A 198 22.12 1.94 14.61
C GLY A 198 21.53 3.18 15.27
N SER A 199 21.49 3.20 16.61
CA SER A 199 20.82 4.26 17.36
C SER A 199 21.54 4.68 18.63
N GLY A 200 22.84 4.95 18.65
CA GLY A 200 23.40 5.78 19.75
C GLY A 200 22.81 7.23 19.80
N THR A 201 23.51 8.20 20.41
CA THR A 201 23.28 9.70 20.37
C THR A 201 23.59 10.49 19.08
N GLN A 202 22.57 11.00 18.45
CA GLN A 202 22.61 11.46 17.06
C GLN A 202 23.33 12.81 16.87
N ARG A 203 24.14 12.93 15.81
CA ARG A 203 24.88 14.15 15.44
C ARG A 203 24.88 14.42 13.94
N ILE A 204 25.08 15.69 13.58
CA ILE A 204 25.51 16.10 12.24
C ILE A 204 26.88 16.77 12.28
N LYS A 205 27.65 16.58 11.21
CA LYS A 205 28.99 17.17 11.02
C LYS A 205 28.96 18.08 9.80
N ASP A 206 29.54 19.27 9.94
CA ASP A 206 29.74 20.18 8.81
C ASP A 206 31.13 20.00 8.16
N PRO A 207 31.36 20.58 6.95
CA PRO A 207 32.65 20.47 6.26
C PRO A 207 33.86 21.01 7.05
N ASN A 208 33.63 21.83 8.08
CA ASN A 208 34.67 22.34 8.98
C ASN A 208 34.91 21.42 10.19
N ASN A 209 34.36 20.20 10.15
CA ASN A 209 34.36 19.20 11.22
C ASN A 209 33.64 19.62 12.51
N LYS A 210 32.81 20.67 12.48
CA LYS A 210 31.99 21.04 13.64
C LYS A 210 30.87 20.02 13.81
N LEU A 211 30.81 19.43 15.00
CA LEU A 211 29.73 18.53 15.40
C LEU A 211 28.57 19.31 16.03
N THR A 212 27.36 18.97 15.63
CA THR A 212 26.11 19.47 16.24
C THR A 212 25.32 18.27 16.77
N TRP A 213 24.95 18.33 18.04
CA TRP A 213 24.16 17.31 18.73
C TRP A 213 22.67 17.44 18.36
N LEU A 214 21.99 16.31 18.17
CA LEU A 214 20.56 16.25 17.83
C LEU A 214 19.72 15.47 18.84
N SER A 215 20.19 14.31 19.29
CA SER A 215 19.43 13.44 20.20
C SER A 215 20.32 12.52 21.02
N GLY A 216 19.83 12.01 22.15
CA GLY A 216 20.50 10.98 22.95
C GLY A 216 20.42 9.59 22.32
N ALA A 217 21.10 8.61 22.94
CA ALA A 217 21.05 7.23 22.50
C ALA A 217 19.70 6.55 22.66
N TYR A 218 19.47 5.57 21.80
CA TYR A 218 18.36 4.62 21.72
C TYR A 218 16.99 5.25 21.40
N ASN A 219 16.98 6.46 20.83
CA ASN A 219 15.74 7.17 20.49
C ASN A 219 15.22 6.83 19.09
N TYR A 220 16.10 6.70 18.09
CA TYR A 220 15.73 6.36 16.72
C TYR A 220 16.96 5.90 15.94
N LEU A 221 16.71 5.17 14.85
CA LEU A 221 17.75 4.67 13.96
C LEU A 221 18.21 5.73 12.96
N THR A 222 19.51 5.73 12.68
CA THR A 222 20.11 6.34 11.49
C THR A 222 21.13 5.37 10.89
N GLY A 223 21.51 5.61 9.65
CA GLY A 223 22.44 4.75 8.96
C GLY A 223 22.92 5.34 7.66
N GLY A 224 23.74 4.56 6.96
CA GLY A 224 24.27 4.97 5.67
C GLY A 224 25.45 4.11 5.23
N THR A 225 26.28 4.69 4.38
CA THR A 225 27.40 4.03 3.71
C THR A 225 28.66 4.01 4.56
N VAL A 226 29.45 2.95 4.39
CA VAL A 226 30.75 2.74 5.03
C VAL A 226 31.77 2.38 3.95
N GLY A 227 32.96 2.97 4.00
CA GLY A 227 34.05 2.64 3.11
C GLY A 227 34.63 1.25 3.39
N SER A 228 35.20 0.61 2.36
CA SER A 228 35.76 -0.75 2.46
C SER A 228 36.70 -0.91 3.66
N PRO A 229 36.41 -1.86 4.59
CA PRO A 229 37.18 -1.99 5.81
C PRO A 229 38.47 -2.82 5.61
N SER A 230 39.48 -2.57 6.43
CA SER A 230 40.70 -3.38 6.53
C SER A 230 40.66 -4.32 7.72
N SER A 231 41.36 -5.45 7.64
CA SER A 231 41.39 -6.47 8.70
C SER A 231 42.57 -6.31 9.66
N TYR A 232 42.36 -6.65 10.93
CA TYR A 232 43.41 -6.83 11.93
C TYR A 232 43.05 -7.99 12.88
N GLN A 233 43.94 -8.34 13.81
CA GLN A 233 43.77 -9.52 14.69
C GLN A 233 43.44 -10.79 13.89
N ASN A 234 44.24 -11.06 12.84
CA ASN A 234 44.08 -12.22 11.96
C ASN A 234 42.71 -12.34 11.28
N GLY A 235 41.97 -11.23 11.13
CA GLY A 235 40.67 -11.21 10.46
C GLY A 235 39.47 -11.20 11.38
N GLU A 236 39.67 -11.36 12.69
CA GLU A 236 38.59 -11.32 13.70
C GLU A 236 37.98 -9.92 13.87
N MET A 237 38.76 -8.91 13.51
CA MET A 237 38.35 -7.52 13.60
C MET A 237 38.56 -6.80 12.27
N ILE A 238 37.68 -5.86 11.98
CA ILE A 238 37.76 -4.98 10.82
C ILE A 238 37.57 -3.53 11.21
N THR A 239 38.19 -2.61 10.45
CA THR A 239 38.16 -1.18 10.72
C THR A 239 37.98 -0.36 9.44
N SER A 240 37.27 0.76 9.53
CA SER A 240 37.12 1.72 8.43
C SER A 240 37.16 3.15 8.97
N ARG A 241 37.70 4.08 8.17
CA ARG A 241 37.83 5.51 8.53
C ARG A 241 36.51 6.28 8.36
N THR A 242 35.45 5.79 8.97
CA THR A 242 34.09 6.34 8.88
C THR A 242 33.97 7.79 9.36
N GLY A 243 34.92 8.30 10.16
CA GLY A 243 34.95 9.69 10.60
C GLY A 243 35.30 10.69 9.49
N ASP A 244 35.83 10.21 8.36
CA ASP A 244 36.10 11.00 7.15
C ASP A 244 34.79 11.22 6.35
N THR A 245 33.78 11.81 7.00
CA THR A 245 32.38 11.92 6.53
C THR A 245 32.22 12.51 5.12
N PHE A 246 33.14 13.38 4.68
CA PHE A 246 33.09 14.02 3.36
C PHE A 246 34.01 13.36 2.32
N SER A 247 34.70 12.28 2.68
CA SER A 247 35.52 11.52 1.75
C SER A 247 34.64 10.68 0.84
N ALA A 248 34.87 10.76 -0.48
CA ALA A 248 34.19 9.92 -1.47
C ALA A 248 34.39 8.41 -1.20
N ALA A 249 35.45 8.02 -0.48
CA ALA A 249 35.69 6.64 -0.09
C ALA A 249 34.63 6.07 0.86
N GLN A 250 33.91 6.92 1.60
CA GLN A 250 32.84 6.51 2.52
C GLN A 250 31.47 6.36 1.85
N GLY A 251 31.32 6.78 0.60
CA GLY A 251 30.04 6.80 -0.12
C GLY A 251 29.17 8.03 0.18
N PRO A 252 28.02 8.18 -0.51
CA PRO A 252 27.24 9.42 -0.49
C PRO A 252 26.46 9.65 0.81
N LEU A 253 26.30 8.62 1.65
CA LEU A 253 25.61 8.70 2.94
C LEU A 253 26.55 8.24 4.07
N ALA A 254 27.79 8.72 4.09
CA ALA A 254 28.77 8.33 5.10
C ALA A 254 28.19 8.39 6.53
N SER A 255 28.28 7.27 7.26
CA SER A 255 27.78 7.15 8.63
C SER A 255 28.87 6.69 9.59
N TYR A 256 29.12 7.48 10.63
CA TYR A 256 30.07 7.17 11.70
C TYR A 256 29.34 6.72 12.96
N GLY A 257 29.51 5.48 13.42
CA GLY A 257 28.90 4.99 14.66
C GLY A 257 29.56 5.56 15.91
N GLU A 258 28.79 5.87 16.95
CA GLU A 258 29.33 6.34 18.24
C GLU A 258 28.79 5.60 19.46
N ALA A 259 29.06 6.10 20.68
CA ALA A 259 28.82 5.40 21.94
C ALA A 259 27.33 5.07 22.28
N GLY A 260 26.86 3.94 21.81
CA GLY A 260 25.46 3.53 21.84
C GLY A 260 25.07 2.81 20.55
N ASP A 261 25.89 2.93 19.50
CA ASP A 261 25.89 2.06 18.33
C ASP A 261 26.63 0.73 18.58
N SER A 262 27.17 0.49 19.78
CA SER A 262 27.78 -0.80 20.15
C SER A 262 26.79 -1.94 19.91
N GLY A 263 27.22 -2.99 19.22
CA GLY A 263 26.38 -4.11 18.80
C GLY A 263 25.69 -3.93 17.45
N SER A 264 25.62 -2.70 16.94
CA SER A 264 24.95 -2.40 15.67
C SER A 264 25.64 -3.06 14.46
N PRO A 265 24.89 -3.44 13.44
CA PRO A 265 25.40 -4.27 12.35
C PRO A 265 26.18 -3.48 11.30
N LEU A 266 27.15 -4.16 10.69
CA LEU A 266 27.73 -3.84 9.40
C LEU A 266 27.33 -4.90 8.37
N PHE A 267 26.60 -4.48 7.35
CA PHE A 267 26.23 -5.30 6.20
C PHE A 267 27.21 -5.06 5.05
N GLY A 268 27.61 -6.14 4.38
CA GLY A 268 28.32 -6.10 3.10
C GLY A 268 27.51 -6.77 2.03
N TYR A 269 27.48 -6.20 0.82
CA TYR A 269 26.89 -6.90 -0.32
C TYR A 269 27.92 -7.87 -0.88
N ASP A 270 27.65 -9.17 -0.85
CA ASP A 270 28.52 -10.20 -1.41
C ASP A 270 28.11 -10.44 -2.87
N SER A 271 28.87 -9.90 -3.82
CA SER A 271 28.59 -9.99 -5.25
C SER A 271 28.79 -11.41 -5.81
N THR A 272 29.56 -12.27 -5.12
CA THR A 272 29.69 -13.68 -5.48
C THR A 272 28.41 -14.46 -5.14
N LEU A 273 27.76 -14.08 -4.04
CA LEU A 273 26.51 -14.71 -3.58
C LEU A 273 25.25 -13.94 -4.00
N ASN A 274 25.42 -12.77 -4.62
CA ASN A 274 24.35 -11.87 -5.04
C ASN A 274 23.38 -11.47 -3.90
N LYS A 275 23.90 -11.28 -2.67
CA LYS A 275 23.06 -10.99 -1.50
C LYS A 275 23.78 -10.14 -0.45
N TRP A 276 22.98 -9.45 0.37
CA TRP A 276 23.47 -8.81 1.58
C TRP A 276 23.80 -9.86 2.65
N VAL A 277 24.95 -9.69 3.30
CA VAL A 277 25.38 -10.52 4.42
C VAL A 277 25.79 -9.64 5.61
N LEU A 278 25.48 -10.10 6.82
CA LEU A 278 26.00 -9.51 8.05
C LEU A 278 27.48 -9.87 8.17
N VAL A 279 28.34 -8.86 8.18
CA VAL A 279 29.80 -9.01 8.21
C VAL A 279 30.34 -8.91 9.64
N GLY A 280 29.78 -8.02 10.46
CA GLY A 280 30.23 -7.83 11.83
C GLY A 280 29.34 -6.91 12.64
N VAL A 281 29.66 -6.80 13.93
CA VAL A 281 28.96 -5.94 14.91
C VAL A 281 29.90 -4.90 15.48
N LEU A 282 29.44 -3.66 15.64
CA LEU A 282 30.28 -2.55 16.06
C LEU A 282 30.72 -2.74 17.52
N THR A 283 32.03 -2.74 17.79
CA THR A 283 32.55 -2.86 19.17
C THR A 283 33.05 -1.53 19.72
N ALA A 284 33.68 -0.71 18.89
CA ALA A 284 34.37 0.49 19.35
C ALA A 284 34.43 1.57 18.26
N GLY A 285 34.46 2.83 18.70
CA GLY A 285 34.77 3.99 17.88
C GLY A 285 35.93 4.79 18.50
N ASN A 286 36.75 5.40 17.64
CA ASN A 286 37.95 6.14 18.06
C ASN A 286 37.66 7.64 18.33
N GLY A 287 36.61 7.94 19.11
CA GLY A 287 36.23 9.30 19.52
C GLY A 287 35.11 9.94 18.68
N ALA A 288 34.33 10.85 19.28
CA ALA A 288 33.13 11.42 18.66
C ALA A 288 33.41 12.07 17.28
N GLY A 289 32.65 11.66 16.27
CA GLY A 289 32.74 12.13 14.89
C GLY A 289 34.12 11.99 14.24
N CYS A 290 35.03 11.19 14.82
CA CYS A 290 36.42 11.09 14.39
C CYS A 290 36.81 9.71 13.89
N CYS A 291 37.80 9.73 13.01
CA CYS A 291 38.76 8.65 12.86
C CYS A 291 38.10 7.42 12.22
N GLY A 292 37.84 6.36 12.98
CA GLY A 292 37.24 5.14 12.44
C GLY A 292 36.44 4.35 13.45
N ASN A 293 35.64 3.43 12.91
CA ASN A 293 34.88 2.43 13.64
C ASN A 293 35.51 1.05 13.48
N ASN A 294 35.35 0.22 14.49
CA ASN A 294 35.84 -1.15 14.52
C ASN A 294 34.68 -2.11 14.76
N TRP A 295 34.64 -3.20 13.99
CA TRP A 295 33.64 -4.26 14.11
C TRP A 295 34.31 -5.59 14.42
N ALA A 296 33.68 -6.35 15.33
CA ALA A 296 33.96 -7.76 15.49
C ALA A 296 33.31 -8.51 14.32
N VAL A 297 34.11 -9.22 13.53
CA VAL A 297 33.63 -10.04 12.42
C VAL A 297 32.86 -11.23 12.99
N ILE A 298 31.79 -11.66 12.30
CA ILE A 298 30.99 -12.80 12.77
C ILE A 298 31.87 -14.06 12.90
N PRO A 299 32.02 -14.63 14.10
CA PRO A 299 32.78 -15.86 14.32
C PRO A 299 31.91 -17.08 13.95
N THR A 300 31.85 -17.39 12.65
CA THR A 300 30.89 -18.33 12.04
C THR A 300 30.86 -19.71 12.68
N GLU A 301 32.01 -20.37 12.82
CA GLU A 301 32.11 -21.71 13.42
C GLU A 301 31.66 -21.73 14.89
N TRP A 302 32.06 -20.72 15.67
CA TRP A 302 31.62 -20.60 17.06
C TRP A 302 30.11 -20.37 17.18
N LEU A 303 29.55 -19.53 16.30
CA LEU A 303 28.12 -19.23 16.27
C LEU A 303 27.31 -20.48 15.92
N GLU A 304 27.74 -21.23 14.91
CA GLU A 304 27.10 -22.49 14.51
C GLU A 304 27.14 -23.52 15.65
N ASN A 305 28.30 -23.72 16.28
CA ASN A 305 28.44 -24.62 17.43
C ASN A 305 27.56 -24.19 18.61
N THR A 306 27.43 -22.88 18.86
CA THR A 306 26.57 -22.35 19.91
C THR A 306 25.10 -22.70 19.65
N ILE A 307 24.62 -22.45 18.43
CA ILE A 307 23.23 -22.78 18.04
C ILE A 307 22.99 -24.30 18.09
N ASN A 308 23.95 -25.11 17.62
CA ASN A 308 23.82 -26.56 17.60
C ASN A 308 23.85 -27.18 19.00
N SER A 309 24.45 -26.52 19.99
CA SER A 309 24.47 -27.00 21.38
C SER A 309 23.08 -27.01 22.04
N ASP A 310 22.10 -26.35 21.43
CA ASP A 310 20.72 -26.26 21.90
C ASP A 310 19.76 -27.25 21.23
N LYS A 311 20.29 -28.23 20.50
CA LYS A 311 19.52 -29.29 19.84
C LYS A 311 19.72 -30.61 20.56
N ASP A 312 18.63 -31.37 20.73
CA ASP A 312 18.72 -32.80 21.03
C ASP A 312 19.02 -33.59 19.74
N GLN A 313 19.22 -34.89 19.85
CA GLN A 313 19.46 -35.76 18.71
C GLN A 313 18.27 -35.73 17.72
N ASP A 314 18.56 -35.68 16.42
CA ASP A 314 17.55 -35.81 15.35
C ASP A 314 16.69 -37.08 15.56
N ILE A 315 15.38 -36.88 15.54
CA ILE A 315 14.37 -37.93 15.71
C ILE A 315 14.04 -38.49 14.34
N ILE A 316 14.38 -39.76 14.13
CA ILE A 316 14.13 -40.46 12.86
C ILE A 316 12.92 -41.38 13.05
N TYR A 317 11.79 -40.98 12.49
CA TYR A 317 10.57 -41.78 12.51
C TYR A 317 10.63 -42.88 11.46
N LYS A 318 10.20 -44.10 11.84
CA LYS A 318 10.07 -45.25 10.93
C LYS A 318 8.66 -45.78 10.93
N LYS A 319 8.01 -45.83 9.76
CA LYS A 319 6.58 -46.18 9.66
C LYS A 319 6.26 -47.60 10.12
N ASP A 320 7.20 -48.54 9.99
CA ASP A 320 7.06 -49.93 10.42
C ASP A 320 7.13 -50.13 11.94
N LYS A 321 7.44 -49.07 12.70
CA LYS A 321 7.63 -49.11 14.16
C LYS A 321 6.47 -48.54 14.99
N GLY A 322 5.35 -48.20 14.34
CA GLY A 322 4.11 -47.76 15.01
C GLY A 322 4.12 -46.30 15.47
N GLU A 323 3.17 -45.93 16.34
CA GLU A 323 3.07 -44.56 16.90
C GLU A 323 4.26 -44.20 17.79
N MET A 324 4.70 -42.94 17.75
CA MET A 324 5.73 -42.42 18.63
C MET A 324 5.08 -41.78 19.86
N ILE A 325 5.39 -42.30 21.05
CA ILE A 325 4.85 -41.79 22.31
C ILE A 325 5.78 -40.75 22.90
N TRP A 326 5.26 -39.56 23.16
CA TRP A 326 5.97 -38.45 23.77
C TRP A 326 5.57 -38.29 25.23
N SER A 327 6.49 -38.65 26.14
CA SER A 327 6.35 -38.50 27.59
C SER A 327 7.17 -37.30 28.09
N TYR A 328 6.67 -36.61 29.11
CA TYR A 328 7.37 -35.45 29.70
C TYR A 328 7.07 -35.28 31.19
N ASN A 329 8.13 -35.12 31.97
CA ASN A 329 8.05 -34.77 33.38
C ASN A 329 8.34 -33.27 33.56
N LYS A 330 7.28 -32.51 33.86
CA LYS A 330 7.35 -31.05 34.08
C LYS A 330 8.21 -30.64 35.28
N ASP A 331 8.38 -31.49 36.29
CA ASP A 331 9.09 -31.14 37.51
C ASP A 331 10.61 -31.21 37.30
N THR A 332 11.07 -32.17 36.48
CA THR A 332 12.48 -32.33 36.13
C THR A 332 12.88 -31.59 34.86
N GLY A 333 11.92 -31.29 33.97
CA GLY A 333 12.17 -30.71 32.65
C GLY A 333 12.72 -31.73 31.64
N THR A 334 12.49 -33.02 31.87
CA THR A 334 13.01 -34.11 31.02
C THR A 334 11.87 -34.95 30.49
N GLY A 335 11.99 -35.41 29.25
CA GLY A 335 11.03 -36.28 28.59
C GLY A 335 11.72 -37.26 27.64
N SER A 336 10.92 -38.05 26.96
CA SER A 336 11.42 -38.95 25.92
C SER A 336 10.38 -39.16 24.82
N LEU A 337 10.87 -39.38 23.60
CA LEU A 337 10.08 -39.83 22.47
C LEU A 337 10.45 -41.28 22.19
N LYS A 338 9.49 -42.19 22.40
CA LYS A 338 9.68 -43.62 22.26
C LYS A 338 8.91 -44.16 21.07
N GLN A 339 9.58 -44.92 20.22
CA GLN A 339 8.98 -45.69 19.13
C GLN A 339 9.54 -47.11 19.14
N ASP A 340 8.68 -48.11 19.36
CA ASP A 340 9.12 -49.51 19.59
C ASP A 340 10.17 -49.59 20.73
N SER A 341 11.40 -50.03 20.43
CA SER A 341 12.53 -50.09 21.36
C SER A 341 13.45 -48.87 21.30
N VAL A 342 13.24 -47.94 20.37
CA VAL A 342 14.08 -46.74 20.19
C VAL A 342 13.55 -45.63 21.08
N ILE A 343 14.45 -44.96 21.80
CA ILE A 343 14.14 -43.87 22.72
C ILE A 343 15.05 -42.70 22.37
N TYR A 344 14.46 -41.54 22.15
CA TYR A 344 15.16 -40.26 22.02
C TYR A 344 14.89 -39.45 23.29
N ASP A 345 15.95 -38.91 23.89
CA ASP A 345 15.82 -37.99 25.01
C ASP A 345 15.29 -36.63 24.53
N MET A 346 14.51 -35.98 25.38
CA MET A 346 13.98 -34.63 25.13
C MET A 346 14.14 -33.77 26.38
N HIS A 347 14.59 -32.53 26.20
CA HIS A 347 14.69 -31.55 27.28
C HIS A 347 13.72 -30.39 27.09
N GLY A 348 12.96 -30.10 28.14
CA GLY A 348 12.03 -28.97 28.22
C GLY A 348 12.45 -27.92 29.23
N LYS A 349 11.50 -27.08 29.64
CA LYS A 349 11.71 -26.09 30.68
C LYS A 349 12.08 -26.76 32.00
N LYS A 350 13.20 -26.35 32.61
CA LYS A 350 13.65 -26.89 33.89
C LYS A 350 13.20 -26.01 35.06
N GLY A 351 12.49 -26.62 36.00
CA GLY A 351 11.96 -25.92 37.17
C GLY A 351 11.04 -24.75 36.79
N THR A 352 10.98 -23.71 37.64
CA THR A 352 9.98 -22.64 37.48
C THR A 352 10.36 -21.57 36.46
N SER A 353 11.64 -21.43 36.08
CA SER A 353 12.10 -20.28 35.28
C SER A 353 13.13 -20.57 34.18
N ASP A 354 13.80 -21.73 34.17
CA ASP A 354 14.87 -21.98 33.20
C ASP A 354 14.30 -22.44 31.86
N LEU A 355 14.03 -21.47 30.99
CA LEU A 355 13.57 -21.71 29.63
C LEU A 355 14.70 -22.25 28.74
N ASN A 356 15.97 -21.91 29.02
CA ASN A 356 17.11 -22.26 28.15
C ASN A 356 17.47 -23.75 28.23
N ALA A 357 17.12 -24.43 29.34
CA ALA A 357 17.24 -25.87 29.46
C ALA A 357 16.51 -26.64 28.35
N GLY A 358 15.46 -26.05 27.77
CA GLY A 358 14.71 -26.63 26.67
C GLY A 358 15.53 -26.72 25.38
N LYS A 359 15.47 -27.88 24.71
CA LYS A 359 16.25 -28.16 23.50
C LYS A 359 15.34 -28.29 22.28
N ASP A 360 15.87 -27.95 21.13
CA ASP A 360 15.18 -28.07 19.85
C ASP A 360 15.09 -29.53 19.43
N LEU A 361 13.96 -29.90 18.81
CA LEU A 361 13.72 -31.22 18.25
C LEU A 361 13.57 -31.13 16.73
N ILE A 362 14.23 -32.02 16.02
CA ILE A 362 14.18 -32.12 14.56
C ILE A 362 13.61 -33.49 14.19
N PHE A 363 12.46 -33.50 13.53
CA PHE A 363 11.78 -34.71 13.06
C PHE A 363 12.08 -34.95 11.58
N THR A 364 12.53 -36.15 11.27
CA THR A 364 12.85 -36.62 9.92
C THR A 364 12.45 -38.08 9.74
N GLY A 365 12.69 -38.66 8.56
CA GLY A 365 12.37 -40.05 8.23
C GLY A 365 11.08 -40.19 7.45
N ASP A 366 10.29 -41.22 7.77
CA ASP A 366 9.00 -41.44 7.12
C ASP A 366 7.93 -40.48 7.68
N ALA A 367 6.84 -40.30 6.93
CA ALA A 367 5.64 -39.66 7.46
C ALA A 367 5.10 -40.45 8.67
N GLY A 368 4.70 -39.76 9.73
CA GLY A 368 4.48 -40.41 11.03
C GLY A 368 3.43 -39.83 11.95
N GLU A 369 3.27 -40.49 13.10
CA GLU A 369 2.33 -40.10 14.15
C GLU A 369 3.05 -39.95 15.50
N ILE A 370 2.82 -38.82 16.16
CA ILE A 370 3.30 -38.50 17.50
C ILE A 370 2.09 -38.34 18.43
N VAL A 371 2.13 -38.98 19.59
CA VAL A 371 1.09 -38.90 20.62
C VAL A 371 1.69 -38.36 21.92
N LEU A 372 1.22 -37.20 22.37
CA LEU A 372 1.57 -36.63 23.66
C LEU A 372 0.81 -37.36 24.77
N ASP A 373 1.57 -37.96 25.67
CA ASP A 373 1.06 -38.61 26.89
C ASP A 373 0.99 -37.62 28.06
N ASN A 374 1.72 -36.51 27.99
CA ASN A 374 1.71 -35.44 28.99
C ASN A 374 1.76 -34.07 28.33
N SER A 375 1.22 -33.04 29.00
CA SER A 375 1.43 -31.65 28.61
C SER A 375 2.91 -31.32 28.61
N VAL A 376 3.40 -30.69 27.53
CA VAL A 376 4.81 -30.35 27.34
C VAL A 376 5.01 -28.84 27.41
N ASN A 377 5.89 -28.41 28.30
CA ASN A 377 6.47 -27.07 28.26
C ASN A 377 7.95 -27.18 27.89
N GLN A 378 8.25 -26.99 26.61
CA GLN A 378 9.59 -27.15 26.08
C GLN A 378 10.49 -25.94 26.33
N GLY A 379 10.02 -24.92 27.06
CA GLY A 379 10.79 -23.71 27.32
C GLY A 379 11.13 -22.98 26.02
N ALA A 380 12.43 -22.80 25.78
CA ALA A 380 12.95 -22.23 24.53
C ALA A 380 13.24 -23.30 23.46
N GLY A 381 12.90 -24.58 23.64
CA GLY A 381 13.01 -25.57 22.57
C GLY A 381 11.94 -25.41 21.49
N SER A 382 12.33 -25.53 20.23
CA SER A 382 11.46 -25.50 19.04
C SER A 382 11.25 -26.89 18.44
N LEU A 383 10.25 -27.01 17.55
CA LEU A 383 10.03 -28.22 16.74
C LEU A 383 10.29 -27.90 15.27
N THR A 384 11.14 -28.69 14.61
CA THR A 384 11.35 -28.63 13.16
C THR A 384 10.91 -29.93 12.51
N PHE A 385 10.08 -29.86 11.47
CA PHE A 385 9.61 -31.03 10.73
C PHE A 385 10.15 -31.02 9.30
N ASN A 386 10.78 -32.12 8.91
CA ASN A 386 11.29 -32.40 7.55
C ASN A 386 10.44 -33.44 6.80
N SER A 387 9.35 -33.91 7.40
CA SER A 387 8.46 -34.94 6.86
C SER A 387 7.04 -34.69 7.39
N ASP A 388 6.04 -35.27 6.75
CA ASP A 388 4.64 -35.10 7.16
C ASP A 388 4.37 -35.79 8.51
N PHE A 389 3.64 -35.14 9.41
CA PHE A 389 3.30 -35.72 10.71
C PHE A 389 1.86 -35.43 11.13
N LYS A 390 1.30 -36.35 11.90
CA LYS A 390 0.16 -36.10 12.78
C LYS A 390 0.65 -36.02 14.21
N VAL A 391 0.36 -34.92 14.89
CA VAL A 391 0.66 -34.72 16.32
C VAL A 391 -0.66 -34.65 17.08
N SER A 392 -0.84 -35.51 18.07
CA SER A 392 -2.12 -35.67 18.77
C SER A 392 -1.94 -35.94 20.26
N THR A 393 -3.04 -35.95 21.01
CA THR A 393 -3.08 -36.35 22.42
C THR A 393 -4.33 -37.19 22.69
N LYS A 394 -4.28 -38.05 23.71
CA LYS A 394 -5.40 -38.88 24.17
C LYS A 394 -6.01 -38.39 25.49
N ASN A 395 -5.45 -37.34 26.10
CA ASN A 395 -5.76 -36.88 27.45
C ASN A 395 -5.71 -35.34 27.59
N ASP A 396 -6.08 -34.64 26.52
CA ASP A 396 -6.11 -33.17 26.46
C ASP A 396 -4.79 -32.49 26.83
N SER A 397 -3.67 -33.18 26.63
CA SER A 397 -2.35 -32.61 26.84
C SER A 397 -2.12 -31.41 25.92
N THR A 398 -1.39 -30.43 26.45
CA THR A 398 -1.04 -29.18 25.79
C THR A 398 0.42 -29.18 25.34
N TRP A 399 0.76 -28.33 24.38
CA TRP A 399 2.17 -28.05 24.04
C TRP A 399 2.43 -26.55 24.01
N ILE A 400 3.51 -26.13 24.67
CA ILE A 400 4.11 -24.81 24.54
C ILE A 400 5.62 -24.93 24.41
N GLY A 401 6.22 -24.08 23.58
CA GLY A 401 7.66 -24.05 23.32
C GLY A 401 8.03 -22.84 22.49
N SER A 402 9.23 -22.80 21.92
CA SER A 402 9.71 -21.67 21.13
C SER A 402 8.90 -21.43 19.85
N GLY A 403 8.43 -22.51 19.23
CA GLY A 403 7.58 -22.49 18.04
C GLY A 403 7.79 -23.72 17.15
N ILE A 404 7.12 -23.73 16.00
CA ILE A 404 7.13 -24.80 15.01
C ILE A 404 7.69 -24.27 13.68
N ILE A 405 8.61 -25.02 13.09
CA ILE A 405 9.21 -24.79 11.78
C ILE A 405 8.81 -25.96 10.88
N LEU A 406 8.06 -25.67 9.81
CA LEU A 406 7.69 -26.68 8.82
C LEU A 406 8.40 -26.37 7.51
N ASN A 407 9.31 -27.24 7.09
CA ASN A 407 10.02 -27.03 5.84
C ASN A 407 9.08 -27.13 4.63
N LYS A 408 9.57 -26.67 3.48
CA LYS A 408 8.80 -26.69 2.24
C LYS A 408 8.26 -28.10 1.95
N ASP A 409 7.04 -28.15 1.42
CA ASP A 409 6.32 -29.38 1.06
C ASP A 409 5.98 -30.31 2.23
N VAL A 410 6.16 -29.85 3.48
CA VAL A 410 5.77 -30.59 4.70
C VAL A 410 4.39 -30.16 5.18
N ASN A 411 3.56 -31.12 5.54
CA ASN A 411 2.23 -30.94 6.12
C ASN A 411 2.17 -31.58 7.50
N VAL A 412 1.82 -30.79 8.52
CA VAL A 412 1.62 -31.30 9.88
C VAL A 412 0.16 -31.11 10.31
N LEU A 413 -0.52 -32.23 10.57
CA LEU A 413 -1.83 -32.25 11.21
C LEU A 413 -1.64 -32.11 12.73
N TRP A 414 -2.03 -30.97 13.27
CA TRP A 414 -1.81 -30.57 14.65
C TRP A 414 -3.10 -30.65 15.47
N GLN A 415 -3.18 -31.64 16.34
CA GLN A 415 -4.36 -31.95 17.17
C GLN A 415 -4.04 -31.81 18.66
N VAL A 416 -3.29 -30.77 19.01
CA VAL A 416 -2.84 -30.46 20.38
C VAL A 416 -3.17 -28.99 20.67
N ASN A 417 -3.83 -28.72 21.79
CA ASN A 417 -4.14 -27.35 22.20
C ASN A 417 -2.92 -26.65 22.83
N GLY A 418 -2.92 -25.32 22.79
CA GLY A 418 -1.96 -24.49 23.51
C GLY A 418 -2.45 -24.10 24.90
N GLU A 419 -1.71 -23.22 25.57
CA GLU A 419 -2.07 -22.71 26.89
C GLU A 419 -2.34 -21.20 26.87
N LYS A 420 -3.25 -20.76 27.75
CA LYS A 420 -3.57 -19.35 27.94
C LYS A 420 -2.33 -18.53 28.30
N GLY A 421 -2.10 -17.44 27.58
CA GLY A 421 -0.97 -16.54 27.81
C GLY A 421 0.32 -16.98 27.11
N ASP A 422 0.30 -18.10 26.39
CA ASP A 422 1.32 -18.46 25.41
C ASP A 422 0.86 -18.13 23.98
N ALA A 423 1.83 -17.90 23.10
CA ALA A 423 1.57 -17.80 21.67
C ALA A 423 2.38 -18.87 20.92
N LEU A 424 1.71 -19.71 20.15
CA LEU A 424 2.36 -20.62 19.21
C LEU A 424 2.96 -19.79 18.07
N HIS A 425 4.26 -19.91 17.84
CA HIS A 425 4.93 -19.24 16.72
C HIS A 425 5.15 -20.26 15.59
N LYS A 426 4.76 -19.92 14.37
CA LYS A 426 4.89 -20.78 13.19
C LYS A 426 5.66 -20.08 12.07
N ILE A 427 6.73 -20.72 11.58
CA ILE A 427 7.48 -20.32 10.38
C ILE A 427 7.79 -21.55 9.49
N GLY A 428 8.57 -21.35 8.43
CA GLY A 428 8.82 -22.32 7.36
C GLY A 428 7.66 -22.41 6.36
N GLU A 429 7.98 -22.71 5.09
CA GLU A 429 7.06 -22.69 3.96
C GLU A 429 5.95 -23.76 4.02
N GLY A 430 6.09 -24.80 4.85
CA GLY A 430 5.12 -25.88 4.99
C GLY A 430 3.81 -25.49 5.69
N THR A 431 2.86 -26.43 5.69
CA THR A 431 1.48 -26.26 6.15
C THR A 431 1.25 -26.84 7.53
N LEU A 432 0.75 -26.02 8.46
CA LEU A 432 0.23 -26.48 9.75
C LEU A 432 -1.30 -26.55 9.69
N HIS A 433 -1.87 -27.74 9.74
CA HIS A 433 -3.33 -27.94 9.77
C HIS A 433 -3.78 -28.14 11.21
N VAL A 434 -4.38 -27.12 11.81
CA VAL A 434 -4.84 -27.13 13.21
C VAL A 434 -6.22 -27.77 13.26
N LYS A 435 -6.33 -28.92 13.94
CA LYS A 435 -7.54 -29.75 14.00
C LYS A 435 -7.66 -30.51 15.33
N SER A 436 -7.49 -29.78 16.43
CA SER A 436 -7.75 -30.28 17.78
C SER A 436 -9.25 -30.17 18.11
N THR A 437 -9.64 -30.44 19.34
CA THR A 437 -11.03 -30.35 19.82
C THR A 437 -11.19 -29.25 20.87
N GLY A 438 -12.40 -28.66 20.92
CA GLY A 438 -12.79 -27.71 21.94
C GLY A 438 -12.16 -26.33 21.80
N LYS A 439 -12.09 -25.61 22.92
CA LYS A 439 -11.57 -24.25 22.99
C LYS A 439 -10.08 -24.24 23.30
N ASN A 440 -9.26 -23.87 22.32
CA ASN A 440 -7.85 -23.56 22.55
C ASN A 440 -7.71 -22.13 23.10
N GLU A 441 -7.19 -21.99 24.33
CA GLU A 441 -6.97 -20.68 24.97
C GLU A 441 -5.65 -20.00 24.57
N GLY A 442 -4.78 -20.69 23.80
CA GLY A 442 -3.52 -20.13 23.31
C GLY A 442 -3.71 -19.11 22.18
N ASP A 443 -2.70 -18.26 21.99
CA ASP A 443 -2.59 -17.36 20.86
C ASP A 443 -1.76 -18.01 19.72
N LEU A 444 -1.85 -17.47 18.50
CA LEU A 444 -1.06 -17.87 17.33
C LEU A 444 -0.35 -16.65 16.71
N ARG A 445 0.92 -16.83 16.34
CA ARG A 445 1.66 -15.92 15.47
C ARG A 445 2.21 -16.69 14.27
N VAL A 446 1.81 -16.28 13.07
CA VAL A 446 2.22 -16.91 11.82
C VAL A 446 3.16 -15.96 11.10
N GLY A 447 4.37 -16.42 10.86
CA GLY A 447 5.40 -15.67 10.14
C GLY A 447 5.76 -16.27 8.79
N ASP A 448 5.38 -17.51 8.48
CA ASP A 448 5.69 -18.12 7.18
C ASP A 448 4.83 -19.36 6.89
N GLY A 449 4.71 -19.70 5.60
CA GLY A 449 3.94 -20.84 5.10
C GLY A 449 2.44 -20.72 5.35
N THR A 450 1.75 -21.85 5.42
CA THR A 450 0.29 -21.91 5.56
C THR A 450 -0.13 -22.41 6.92
N VAL A 451 -1.18 -21.81 7.50
CA VAL A 451 -1.89 -22.36 8.66
C VAL A 451 -3.37 -22.48 8.34
N ILE A 452 -3.91 -23.70 8.47
CA ILE A 452 -5.35 -23.96 8.29
C ILE A 452 -5.98 -24.08 9.68
N LEU A 453 -6.96 -23.23 9.98
CA LEU A 453 -7.73 -23.28 11.22
C LEU A 453 -8.99 -24.14 10.98
N ASP A 454 -9.00 -25.35 11.52
CA ASP A 454 -10.08 -26.35 11.35
C ASP A 454 -10.31 -27.10 12.68
N GLN A 455 -10.37 -26.34 13.77
CA GLN A 455 -10.65 -26.84 15.11
C GLN A 455 -12.05 -27.47 15.15
N GLN A 456 -12.16 -28.61 15.83
CA GLN A 456 -13.40 -29.36 15.96
C GLN A 456 -14.14 -29.01 17.25
N LYS A 457 -15.47 -29.11 17.23
CA LYS A 457 -16.30 -28.95 18.43
C LYS A 457 -15.99 -30.03 19.47
N ASP A 458 -15.97 -29.64 20.74
CA ASP A 458 -16.01 -30.61 21.86
C ASP A 458 -17.43 -31.16 22.08
N ASP A 459 -17.58 -32.07 23.05
CA ASP A 459 -18.87 -32.66 23.42
C ASP A 459 -19.92 -31.64 23.90
N ASN A 460 -19.49 -30.44 24.29
CA ASN A 460 -20.36 -29.33 24.70
C ASN A 460 -20.66 -28.35 23.54
N GLY A 461 -20.14 -28.63 22.35
CA GLY A 461 -20.30 -27.78 21.17
C GLY A 461 -19.37 -26.57 21.12
N ASN A 462 -18.40 -26.46 22.02
CA ASN A 462 -17.44 -25.35 22.00
C ASN A 462 -16.38 -25.59 20.92
N VAL A 463 -16.03 -24.54 20.18
CA VAL A 463 -14.95 -24.54 19.18
C VAL A 463 -14.23 -23.19 19.21
N GLN A 464 -12.90 -23.23 19.20
CA GLN A 464 -12.04 -22.06 18.99
C GLN A 464 -10.62 -22.56 18.67
N ALA A 465 -10.11 -22.24 17.49
CA ALA A 465 -8.76 -22.65 17.08
C ALA A 465 -7.68 -21.92 17.88
N PHE A 466 -7.84 -20.62 18.11
CA PHE A 466 -6.98 -19.79 18.95
C PHE A 466 -7.74 -18.60 19.52
N ASN A 467 -7.26 -18.08 20.65
CA ASN A 467 -7.80 -16.88 21.27
C ASN A 467 -7.49 -15.60 20.44
N LYS A 468 -6.33 -15.56 19.79
CA LYS A 468 -5.87 -14.44 18.96
C LYS A 468 -4.91 -14.96 17.89
N VAL A 469 -5.00 -14.41 16.67
CA VAL A 469 -4.10 -14.73 15.55
C VAL A 469 -3.40 -13.47 15.08
N THR A 470 -2.06 -13.54 14.93
CA THR A 470 -1.24 -12.45 14.39
C THR A 470 -0.49 -12.93 13.15
N ILE A 471 -0.74 -12.29 12.01
CA ILE A 471 -0.15 -12.60 10.71
C ILE A 471 0.96 -11.57 10.43
N THR A 472 2.19 -12.03 10.21
CA THR A 472 3.35 -11.14 10.08
C THR A 472 4.29 -11.55 8.94
N SER A 473 5.18 -10.61 8.57
CA SER A 473 6.24 -10.69 7.55
C SER A 473 5.82 -10.64 6.08
N GLY A 474 4.53 -10.80 5.77
CA GLY A 474 4.01 -10.82 4.41
C GLY A 474 4.15 -12.17 3.68
N ARG A 475 4.86 -13.13 4.27
CA ARG A 475 5.05 -14.49 3.74
C ARG A 475 3.86 -15.44 3.95
N PRO A 476 3.15 -15.42 5.09
CA PRO A 476 2.23 -16.49 5.41
C PRO A 476 0.81 -16.30 4.85
N THR A 477 0.07 -17.41 4.81
CA THR A 477 -1.37 -17.46 4.60
C THR A 477 -2.05 -18.18 5.78
N VAL A 478 -3.09 -17.57 6.34
CA VAL A 478 -3.99 -18.22 7.31
C VAL A 478 -5.33 -18.49 6.63
N VAL A 479 -5.76 -19.75 6.64
CA VAL A 479 -7.00 -20.22 6.00
C VAL A 479 -8.04 -20.52 7.08
N LEU A 480 -9.26 -20.00 6.91
CA LEU A 480 -10.40 -20.35 7.77
C LEU A 480 -11.09 -21.61 7.23
N GLY A 481 -11.12 -22.69 8.02
CA GLY A 481 -11.88 -23.89 7.71
C GLY A 481 -13.39 -23.64 7.79
N ASP A 482 -13.82 -22.84 8.77
CA ASP A 482 -15.18 -22.32 8.89
C ASP A 482 -15.19 -20.95 9.60
N ALA A 483 -16.36 -20.33 9.75
CA ALA A 483 -16.53 -19.02 10.39
C ALA A 483 -16.46 -19.02 11.94
N GLU A 484 -16.50 -20.19 12.59
CA GLU A 484 -16.49 -20.33 14.06
C GLU A 484 -15.07 -20.47 14.64
N GLN A 485 -14.05 -20.59 13.79
CA GLN A 485 -12.66 -20.86 14.17
C GLN A 485 -12.04 -19.81 15.09
N ILE A 486 -12.41 -18.55 14.93
CA ILE A 486 -11.88 -17.43 15.71
C ILE A 486 -12.84 -16.23 15.69
N ASP A 487 -12.89 -15.48 16.79
CA ASP A 487 -13.48 -14.13 16.76
C ASP A 487 -12.66 -13.24 15.81
N ALA A 488 -13.26 -12.82 14.69
CA ALA A 488 -12.59 -12.01 13.68
C ALA A 488 -12.01 -10.69 14.22
N ASN A 489 -12.51 -10.17 15.34
CA ASN A 489 -11.92 -9.02 16.01
C ASN A 489 -10.55 -9.33 16.63
N ASN A 490 -10.19 -10.59 16.84
CA ASN A 490 -8.92 -11.02 17.42
C ASN A 490 -7.89 -11.43 16.35
N ILE A 491 -8.13 -11.07 15.09
CA ILE A 491 -7.15 -11.19 14.00
C ILE A 491 -6.37 -9.88 13.86
N TYR A 492 -5.05 -9.99 13.81
CA TYR A 492 -4.12 -8.88 13.66
C TYR A 492 -3.21 -9.12 12.46
N PHE A 493 -3.12 -8.15 11.56
CA PHE A 493 -2.06 -8.08 10.57
C PHE A 493 -0.95 -7.20 11.14
N GLY A 494 0.08 -7.85 11.68
CA GLY A 494 1.23 -7.18 12.26
C GLY A 494 2.18 -6.63 11.19
N PHE A 495 3.46 -6.47 11.54
CA PHE A 495 4.46 -5.96 10.60
C PHE A 495 4.48 -6.76 9.29
N ARG A 496 4.29 -6.07 8.15
CA ARG A 496 4.14 -6.61 6.79
C ARG A 496 2.99 -7.58 6.56
N GLY A 497 2.12 -7.79 7.54
CA GLY A 497 0.92 -8.61 7.41
C GLY A 497 1.17 -9.99 6.79
N GLY A 498 0.39 -10.31 5.75
CA GLY A 498 0.24 -11.63 5.12
C GLY A 498 -1.20 -11.80 4.63
N ARG A 499 -1.57 -13.01 4.21
CA ARG A 499 -2.92 -13.32 3.72
C ARG A 499 -3.80 -13.93 4.82
N LEU A 500 -5.02 -13.41 4.93
CA LEU A 500 -6.14 -14.13 5.52
C LEU A 500 -7.04 -14.61 4.38
N ASP A 501 -7.05 -15.92 4.15
CA ASP A 501 -7.96 -16.57 3.22
C ASP A 501 -9.24 -16.96 3.93
N LEU A 502 -10.34 -16.34 3.49
CA LEU A 502 -11.67 -16.61 4.03
C LEU A 502 -12.23 -17.94 3.54
N ASN A 503 -11.74 -18.48 2.41
CA ASN A 503 -12.12 -19.78 1.89
C ASN A 503 -13.65 -19.99 1.86
N GLY A 504 -14.38 -19.04 1.27
CA GLY A 504 -15.84 -19.06 1.16
C GLY A 504 -16.61 -18.70 2.45
N ASN A 505 -15.93 -18.35 3.54
CA ASN A 505 -16.58 -17.97 4.79
C ASN A 505 -16.99 -16.50 4.83
N SER A 506 -17.97 -16.20 5.70
CA SER A 506 -18.39 -14.84 6.02
C SER A 506 -17.91 -14.44 7.41
N ILE A 507 -17.22 -13.31 7.53
CA ILE A 507 -16.77 -12.74 8.81
C ILE A 507 -17.34 -11.34 9.05
N SER A 508 -17.54 -10.99 10.31
CA SER A 508 -17.92 -9.65 10.75
C SER A 508 -16.98 -9.17 11.83
N LEU A 509 -16.46 -7.96 11.68
CA LEU A 509 -15.52 -7.34 12.62
C LEU A 509 -15.73 -5.84 12.70
N SER A 510 -15.34 -5.26 13.83
CA SER A 510 -15.45 -3.81 14.06
C SER A 510 -14.58 -3.00 13.09
N ARG A 511 -13.34 -3.44 12.90
CA ARG A 511 -12.34 -2.86 12.01
C ARG A 511 -11.26 -3.88 11.69
N ILE A 512 -10.58 -3.70 10.57
CA ILE A 512 -9.39 -4.51 10.24
C ILE A 512 -8.20 -3.95 11.03
N LYS A 513 -7.58 -4.79 11.87
CA LYS A 513 -6.38 -4.42 12.63
C LYS A 513 -5.15 -4.65 11.77
N ALA A 514 -4.75 -3.64 11.01
CA ALA A 514 -3.62 -3.71 10.09
C ALA A 514 -2.57 -2.65 10.40
N ALA A 515 -1.35 -3.09 10.67
CA ALA A 515 -0.23 -2.20 10.98
C ALA A 515 0.29 -1.43 9.77
N ASP A 516 0.24 -2.05 8.59
CA ASP A 516 0.76 -1.51 7.34
C ASP A 516 0.03 -2.13 6.13
N ASN A 517 0.57 -1.89 4.93
CA ASN A 517 -0.02 -2.29 3.66
C ASN A 517 0.22 -3.75 3.25
N GLY A 518 0.90 -4.55 4.08
CA GLY A 518 1.10 -5.97 3.84
C GLY A 518 -0.09 -6.85 4.24
N ALA A 519 -1.11 -6.28 4.89
CA ALA A 519 -2.35 -6.99 5.20
C ALA A 519 -3.14 -7.31 3.93
N MET A 520 -3.51 -8.57 3.73
CA MET A 520 -4.35 -9.01 2.62
C MET A 520 -5.54 -9.85 3.11
N ILE A 521 -6.73 -9.57 2.61
CA ILE A 521 -7.91 -10.42 2.79
C ILE A 521 -8.33 -10.95 1.44
N VAL A 522 -8.34 -12.28 1.30
CA VAL A 522 -8.54 -12.99 0.04
C VAL A 522 -9.63 -14.06 0.19
N ASN A 523 -10.07 -14.58 -0.96
CA ASN A 523 -10.88 -15.79 -1.02
C ASN A 523 -10.28 -16.70 -2.09
N HIS A 524 -9.62 -17.78 -1.69
CA HIS A 524 -9.07 -18.77 -2.63
C HIS A 524 -10.08 -19.86 -3.00
N ASN A 525 -11.32 -19.79 -2.48
CA ASN A 525 -12.40 -20.68 -2.85
C ASN A 525 -13.10 -20.19 -4.12
N ALA A 526 -13.03 -20.97 -5.21
CA ALA A 526 -13.64 -20.62 -6.48
C ALA A 526 -15.17 -20.81 -6.51
N ASP A 527 -15.70 -21.70 -5.67
CA ASP A 527 -17.08 -22.17 -5.74
C ASP A 527 -18.00 -21.40 -4.81
N THR A 528 -17.46 -20.83 -3.73
CA THR A 528 -18.24 -20.16 -2.68
C THR A 528 -17.73 -18.73 -2.46
N ALA A 529 -18.64 -17.77 -2.59
CA ALA A 529 -18.36 -16.38 -2.30
C ALA A 529 -18.08 -16.16 -0.81
N ALA A 530 -17.05 -15.38 -0.50
CA ALA A 530 -16.75 -14.94 0.85
C ALA A 530 -17.30 -13.53 1.11
N LYS A 531 -17.48 -13.20 2.39
CA LYS A 531 -17.98 -11.88 2.80
C LYS A 531 -17.22 -11.33 4.00
N VAL A 532 -16.88 -10.04 3.94
CA VAL A 532 -16.35 -9.26 5.08
C VAL A 532 -17.32 -8.14 5.41
N THR A 533 -17.78 -8.07 6.65
CA THR A 533 -18.62 -6.96 7.13
C THR A 533 -17.88 -6.15 8.19
N LEU A 534 -17.72 -4.84 7.94
CA LEU A 534 -17.09 -3.89 8.84
C LEU A 534 -18.16 -3.08 9.56
N THR A 535 -18.31 -3.30 10.87
CA THR A 535 -19.46 -2.80 11.65
C THR A 535 -19.13 -1.75 12.70
N GLY A 536 -17.86 -1.40 12.88
CA GLY A 536 -17.39 -0.57 13.98
C GLY A 536 -16.98 0.85 13.57
N ASN A 537 -16.33 1.52 14.51
CA ASN A 537 -15.65 2.81 14.33
C ASN A 537 -14.13 2.59 14.28
N GLY A 538 -13.38 3.68 14.08
CA GLY A 538 -11.93 3.66 14.14
C GLY A 538 -11.41 3.30 15.53
N ILE A 539 -10.08 3.28 15.65
CA ILE A 539 -9.43 2.97 16.92
C ILE A 539 -9.92 3.89 18.05
N ASN A 540 -10.14 3.30 19.24
CA ASN A 540 -10.69 3.90 20.46
C ASN A 540 -12.19 4.24 20.45
N ASN A 541 -12.97 3.88 19.42
CA ASN A 541 -14.42 4.13 19.31
C ASN A 541 -14.87 5.60 19.45
N THR A 542 -13.93 6.55 19.59
CA THR A 542 -14.17 8.00 19.56
C THR A 542 -13.99 8.59 18.17
N ASN A 543 -13.22 7.92 17.30
CA ASN A 543 -12.97 8.34 15.94
C ASN A 543 -13.93 7.61 14.99
N THR A 544 -14.73 8.36 14.24
CA THR A 544 -15.59 7.80 13.17
C THR A 544 -14.79 7.39 11.93
N ASP A 545 -13.54 7.87 11.82
CA ASP A 545 -12.64 7.59 10.70
C ASP A 545 -11.83 6.31 10.93
N GLN A 546 -11.82 5.44 9.93
CA GLN A 546 -10.98 4.26 9.83
C GLN A 546 -10.12 4.33 8.57
N ALA A 547 -8.95 3.69 8.59
CA ALA A 547 -8.17 3.48 7.39
C ALA A 547 -7.73 2.02 7.29
N TYR A 548 -7.86 1.46 6.10
CA TYR A 548 -7.24 0.20 5.73
C TYR A 548 -6.16 0.46 4.68
N LEU A 549 -4.93 0.20 5.08
CA LEU A 549 -3.73 0.37 4.24
C LEU A 549 -3.44 -0.87 3.39
N GLY A 550 -4.10 -1.99 3.69
CA GLY A 550 -3.89 -3.28 3.04
C GLY A 550 -4.65 -3.45 1.73
N PHE A 551 -4.81 -4.70 1.31
CA PHE A 551 -5.35 -5.05 0.01
C PHE A 551 -6.48 -6.07 0.10
N PHE A 552 -7.57 -5.84 -0.63
CA PHE A 552 -8.66 -6.81 -0.78
C PHE A 552 -8.53 -7.59 -2.09
N GLY A 553 -8.73 -8.90 -2.04
CA GLY A 553 -8.57 -9.78 -3.19
C GLY A 553 -7.11 -10.19 -3.44
N GLU A 554 -6.89 -11.02 -4.46
CA GLU A 554 -5.58 -11.62 -4.71
C GLU A 554 -4.74 -10.85 -5.75
N LYS A 555 -3.45 -10.68 -5.46
CA LYS A 555 -2.48 -10.03 -6.36
C LYS A 555 -1.72 -11.06 -7.22
N ASP A 556 -1.58 -12.26 -6.70
CA ASP A 556 -0.88 -13.36 -7.36
C ASP A 556 -1.83 -14.06 -8.34
N ASN A 557 -1.63 -13.83 -9.63
CA ASN A 557 -2.45 -14.42 -10.69
C ASN A 557 -2.33 -15.96 -10.79
N SER A 558 -1.41 -16.59 -10.05
CA SER A 558 -1.33 -18.05 -9.95
C SER A 558 -2.26 -18.65 -8.89
N LEU A 559 -2.81 -17.81 -8.01
CA LEU A 559 -3.76 -18.21 -6.97
C LEU A 559 -5.19 -17.85 -7.39
N THR A 560 -6.15 -18.63 -6.91
CA THR A 560 -7.57 -18.39 -7.17
C THR A 560 -8.01 -17.05 -6.59
N ASN A 561 -8.69 -16.22 -7.39
CA ASN A 561 -9.35 -14.99 -6.91
C ASN A 561 -10.87 -15.20 -6.89
N GLY A 562 -11.32 -15.99 -5.91
CA GLY A 562 -12.72 -16.32 -5.69
C GLY A 562 -13.57 -15.10 -5.34
N GLU A 563 -14.89 -15.25 -5.38
CA GLU A 563 -15.78 -14.11 -5.18
C GLU A 563 -15.63 -13.54 -3.75
N LEU A 564 -15.43 -12.23 -3.61
CA LEU A 564 -15.29 -11.55 -2.33
C LEU A 564 -16.17 -10.31 -2.27
N ASN A 565 -17.08 -10.26 -1.29
CA ASN A 565 -17.97 -9.13 -1.09
C ASN A 565 -17.64 -8.39 0.22
N ILE A 566 -17.40 -7.09 0.11
CA ILE A 566 -17.04 -6.22 1.24
C ILE A 566 -18.27 -5.38 1.58
N HIS A 567 -18.63 -5.33 2.86
CA HIS A 567 -19.73 -4.52 3.38
C HIS A 567 -19.20 -3.56 4.43
N TYR A 568 -19.43 -2.26 4.25
CA TYR A 568 -19.18 -1.23 5.24
C TYR A 568 -20.50 -0.76 5.84
N ASN A 569 -20.70 -1.07 7.13
CA ASN A 569 -21.92 -0.77 7.87
C ASN A 569 -21.60 -0.28 9.30
N PRO A 570 -20.93 0.88 9.44
CA PRO A 570 -20.60 1.45 10.75
C PRO A 570 -21.85 1.82 11.55
N PRO A 571 -21.76 2.02 12.88
CA PRO A 571 -22.90 2.38 13.71
C PRO A 571 -23.45 3.79 13.44
N SER A 572 -22.65 4.66 12.83
CA SER A 572 -23.03 6.03 12.46
C SER A 572 -22.87 6.24 10.96
N ASP A 573 -23.83 6.94 10.37
CA ASP A 573 -23.80 7.48 9.00
C ASP A 573 -22.66 8.49 8.75
N LYS A 574 -22.05 9.03 9.80
CA LYS A 574 -20.83 9.85 9.73
C LYS A 574 -19.55 9.01 9.76
N GLY A 575 -19.67 7.70 9.93
CA GLY A 575 -18.57 6.75 9.81
C GLY A 575 -17.88 6.91 8.46
N PHE A 576 -16.55 6.83 8.47
CA PHE A 576 -15.75 6.95 7.26
C PHE A 576 -14.70 5.85 7.19
N LEU A 577 -14.61 5.16 6.05
CA LEU A 577 -13.57 4.17 5.78
C LEU A 577 -12.68 4.65 4.63
N ALA A 578 -11.41 4.88 4.91
CA ALA A 578 -10.40 5.17 3.90
C ALA A 578 -9.71 3.86 3.46
N LEU A 579 -9.85 3.52 2.19
CA LEU A 579 -9.12 2.45 1.51
C LEU A 579 -7.95 3.09 0.76
N THR A 580 -6.72 2.74 1.15
CA THR A 580 -5.51 3.41 0.62
C THR A 580 -4.48 2.45 0.05
N GLY A 581 -4.62 1.14 0.27
CA GLY A 581 -3.68 0.14 -0.24
C GLY A 581 -3.98 -0.32 -1.66
N GLY A 582 -5.15 -0.93 -1.88
CA GLY A 582 -5.63 -1.32 -3.21
C GLY A 582 -6.66 -2.44 -3.18
N SER A 583 -7.15 -2.85 -4.35
CA SER A 583 -8.01 -4.03 -4.49
C SER A 583 -7.88 -4.73 -5.84
N ASN A 584 -8.06 -6.05 -5.83
CA ASN A 584 -8.35 -6.87 -7.01
C ASN A 584 -9.51 -7.81 -6.67
N VAL A 585 -10.71 -7.25 -6.56
CA VAL A 585 -11.87 -7.96 -6.02
C VAL A 585 -12.76 -8.45 -7.16
N ASN A 586 -12.89 -9.77 -7.27
CA ASN A 586 -13.96 -10.41 -8.02
C ASN A 586 -15.23 -10.36 -7.15
N GLY A 587 -16.02 -9.29 -7.24
CA GLY A 587 -17.13 -9.05 -6.32
C GLY A 587 -17.31 -7.57 -6.03
N SER A 588 -18.02 -7.25 -4.95
CA SER A 588 -18.52 -5.88 -4.74
C SER A 588 -18.01 -5.22 -3.46
N LEU A 589 -17.86 -3.89 -3.53
CA LEU A 589 -17.82 -3.02 -2.35
C LEU A 589 -19.21 -2.45 -2.10
N ASN A 590 -19.80 -2.74 -0.94
CA ASN A 590 -21.13 -2.29 -0.54
C ASN A 590 -21.00 -1.29 0.62
N ILE A 591 -21.44 -0.06 0.40
CA ILE A 591 -21.51 1.00 1.40
C ILE A 591 -22.94 1.02 1.94
N ASP A 592 -23.22 0.10 2.86
CA ASP A 592 -24.54 -0.05 3.46
C ASP A 592 -24.87 1.13 4.41
N ASN A 593 -23.85 1.64 5.10
CA ASN A 593 -23.93 2.85 5.91
C ASN A 593 -22.59 3.60 5.94
N GLY A 594 -22.59 4.85 6.43
CA GLY A 594 -21.38 5.68 6.47
C GLY A 594 -20.95 6.18 5.10
N ASN A 595 -19.64 6.36 4.94
CA ASN A 595 -19.02 6.87 3.72
C ASN A 595 -17.66 6.18 3.48
N VAL A 596 -17.22 6.09 2.23
CA VAL A 596 -15.92 5.53 1.86
C VAL A 596 -15.08 6.53 1.08
N LEU A 597 -13.76 6.55 1.35
CA LEU A 597 -12.75 7.15 0.49
C LEU A 597 -11.88 6.04 -0.11
N ILE A 598 -11.67 6.10 -1.41
CA ILE A 598 -10.66 5.34 -2.14
C ILE A 598 -9.58 6.34 -2.56
N SER A 599 -8.33 6.17 -2.13
CA SER A 599 -7.24 7.08 -2.50
C SER A 599 -5.92 6.33 -2.66
N GLY A 600 -4.90 6.98 -3.24
CA GLY A 600 -3.52 6.57 -3.03
C GLY A 600 -3.12 6.69 -1.55
N ALA A 601 -1.93 6.19 -1.20
CA ALA A 601 -1.40 6.25 0.15
C ALA A 601 -0.38 7.39 0.31
N PRO A 602 -0.60 8.37 1.21
CA PRO A 602 0.47 9.28 1.64
C PRO A 602 1.66 8.48 2.18
N VAL A 603 2.88 8.83 1.77
CA VAL A 603 4.06 8.06 2.17
C VAL A 603 4.44 8.37 3.61
N LEU A 604 4.53 7.32 4.42
CA LEU A 604 5.03 7.41 5.79
C LEU A 604 6.56 7.44 5.80
N HIS A 605 7.12 8.53 6.31
CA HIS A 605 8.54 8.70 6.57
C HIS A 605 8.90 8.35 8.01
N ALA A 606 10.19 8.12 8.24
CA ALA A 606 10.74 7.81 9.55
C ALA A 606 10.45 8.93 10.55
N GLY A 607 9.98 8.57 11.76
CA GLY A 607 9.56 9.53 12.78
C GLY A 607 8.08 9.89 12.74
N ASN A 608 7.27 9.10 12.03
CA ASN A 608 5.82 9.28 11.92
C ASN A 608 5.46 10.63 11.25
N THR A 609 6.17 10.93 10.17
CA THR A 609 6.02 12.14 9.37
C THR A 609 5.46 11.79 8.00
N TYR A 610 4.62 12.66 7.45
CA TYR A 610 4.14 12.57 6.08
C TYR A 610 4.63 13.81 5.34
N LEU A 611 5.30 13.61 4.20
CA LEU A 611 5.69 14.69 3.29
C LEU A 611 4.63 14.84 2.18
N ASP A 612 4.88 15.71 1.22
CA ASP A 612 4.01 15.85 0.04
C ASP A 612 4.39 14.87 -1.06
N ASP A 613 4.34 13.59 -0.71
CA ASP A 613 4.61 12.47 -1.60
C ASP A 613 3.62 11.32 -1.34
N TRP A 614 3.31 10.60 -2.41
CA TRP A 614 2.23 9.63 -2.43
C TRP A 614 2.67 8.37 -3.18
N THR A 615 2.16 7.23 -2.73
CA THR A 615 2.14 6.00 -3.50
C THR A 615 0.77 5.90 -4.18
N PRO A 616 0.71 5.89 -5.52
CA PRO A 616 -0.53 5.61 -6.24
C PRO A 616 -1.06 4.21 -5.92
N SER A 617 -2.38 4.06 -5.93
CA SER A 617 -3.05 2.80 -5.61
C SER A 617 -4.14 2.48 -6.64
N ASP A 618 -4.18 1.22 -7.07
CA ASP A 618 -5.17 0.70 -8.01
C ASP A 618 -6.25 -0.10 -7.27
N PHE A 619 -7.50 0.07 -7.70
CA PHE A 619 -8.66 -0.58 -7.11
C PHE A 619 -9.54 -1.17 -8.22
N VAL A 620 -9.71 -2.48 -8.18
CA VAL A 620 -10.65 -3.20 -9.04
C VAL A 620 -11.77 -3.79 -8.18
N PHE A 621 -13.01 -3.52 -8.59
CA PHE A 621 -14.23 -4.15 -8.09
C PHE A 621 -15.12 -4.48 -9.28
N SER A 622 -15.97 -5.49 -9.18
CA SER A 622 -17.04 -5.70 -10.16
C SER A 622 -18.08 -4.59 -10.06
N ASN A 623 -18.50 -4.26 -8.83
CA ASN A 623 -19.43 -3.17 -8.55
C ASN A 623 -19.05 -2.44 -7.26
N ILE A 624 -19.35 -1.14 -7.20
CA ILE A 624 -19.42 -0.37 -5.97
C ILE A 624 -20.88 0.06 -5.78
N ASN A 625 -21.52 -0.44 -4.73
CA ASN A 625 -22.90 -0.14 -4.40
C ASN A 625 -22.95 0.85 -3.23
N VAL A 626 -23.50 2.04 -3.46
CA VAL A 626 -23.61 3.12 -2.47
C VAL A 626 -25.07 3.20 -2.03
N GLY A 627 -25.34 2.91 -0.75
CA GLY A 627 -26.69 2.98 -0.19
C GLY A 627 -27.28 4.39 -0.16
N ASP A 628 -28.58 4.48 0.15
CA ASP A 628 -29.31 5.75 0.18
C ASP A 628 -28.70 6.75 1.19
N GLY A 629 -28.48 7.98 0.73
CA GLY A 629 -27.89 9.06 1.53
C GLY A 629 -26.43 8.80 1.94
N LYS A 630 -25.74 7.83 1.33
CA LYS A 630 -24.33 7.48 1.65
C LYS A 630 -23.36 8.10 0.65
N GLY A 631 -22.09 8.15 1.04
CA GLY A 631 -21.05 8.84 0.28
C GLY A 631 -19.91 7.93 -0.20
N LEU A 632 -19.46 8.17 -1.43
CA LEU A 632 -18.22 7.61 -1.97
C LEU A 632 -17.33 8.75 -2.49
N GLN A 633 -16.08 8.76 -2.06
CA GLN A 633 -15.03 9.62 -2.62
C GLN A 633 -13.95 8.76 -3.29
N ILE A 634 -13.59 9.09 -4.54
CA ILE A 634 -12.37 8.62 -5.19
C ILE A 634 -11.40 9.81 -5.18
N GLY A 635 -10.44 9.79 -4.27
CA GLY A 635 -9.51 10.88 -4.00
C GLY A 635 -8.23 10.82 -4.84
N GLN A 636 -7.24 11.59 -4.39
CA GLN A 636 -5.96 11.79 -5.08
C GLN A 636 -5.19 10.47 -5.27
N TYR A 637 -4.46 10.36 -6.39
CA TYR A 637 -3.57 9.24 -6.70
C TYR A 637 -4.26 7.85 -6.71
N ALA A 638 -5.57 7.81 -6.93
CA ALA A 638 -6.31 6.56 -7.12
C ALA A 638 -6.62 6.30 -8.59
N SER A 639 -6.59 5.02 -8.96
CA SER A 639 -7.09 4.48 -10.21
C SER A 639 -8.14 3.42 -9.87
N VAL A 640 -9.36 3.59 -10.36
CA VAL A 640 -10.49 2.71 -10.00
C VAL A 640 -11.13 2.14 -11.25
N ALA A 641 -11.35 0.82 -11.26
CA ALA A 641 -12.13 0.12 -12.26
C ALA A 641 -13.31 -0.57 -11.57
N ALA A 642 -14.51 -0.03 -11.75
CA ALA A 642 -15.76 -0.55 -11.20
C ALA A 642 -16.98 0.16 -11.80
N ASP A 643 -18.06 -0.60 -11.98
CA ASP A 643 -19.39 0.00 -12.16
C ASP A 643 -19.88 0.52 -10.80
N ILE A 644 -20.54 1.68 -10.77
CA ILE A 644 -21.01 2.33 -9.53
C ILE A 644 -22.53 2.47 -9.56
N ASN A 645 -23.20 1.89 -8.56
CA ASN A 645 -24.64 2.05 -8.35
C ASN A 645 -24.87 2.93 -7.12
N ALA A 646 -25.41 4.13 -7.32
CA ALA A 646 -25.62 5.11 -6.25
C ALA A 646 -27.12 5.30 -5.96
N GLY A 647 -27.52 4.95 -4.74
CA GLY A 647 -28.91 5.01 -4.27
C GLY A 647 -29.45 6.42 -4.09
N GLU A 648 -30.68 6.54 -3.59
CA GLU A 648 -31.37 7.83 -3.48
C GLU A 648 -30.61 8.78 -2.55
N ASN A 649 -30.50 10.06 -2.92
CA ASN A 649 -29.81 11.10 -2.14
C ASN A 649 -28.32 10.81 -1.84
N SER A 650 -27.69 9.85 -2.54
CA SER A 650 -26.27 9.54 -2.36
C SER A 650 -25.34 10.62 -2.92
N HIS A 651 -24.09 10.62 -2.48
CA HIS A 651 -23.08 11.59 -2.90
C HIS A 651 -21.81 10.91 -3.41
N LEU A 652 -21.48 11.13 -4.69
CA LEU A 652 -20.24 10.68 -5.31
C LEU A 652 -19.31 11.87 -5.56
N LEU A 653 -18.04 11.74 -5.18
CA LEU A 653 -16.98 12.69 -5.50
C LEU A 653 -15.80 11.98 -6.14
N ILE A 654 -15.47 12.30 -7.38
CA ILE A 654 -14.40 11.66 -8.15
C ILE A 654 -13.32 12.69 -8.48
N GLY A 655 -12.09 12.48 -7.99
CA GLY A 655 -10.97 13.42 -8.12
C GLY A 655 -10.89 14.47 -7.01
N TYR A 656 -9.79 15.23 -7.02
CA TYR A 656 -9.62 16.35 -6.09
C TYR A 656 -10.63 17.46 -6.38
N ASN A 657 -11.40 17.86 -5.38
CA ASN A 657 -12.33 18.97 -5.46
C ASN A 657 -12.37 19.78 -4.16
N ARG A 658 -12.69 21.07 -4.31
CA ARG A 658 -12.97 21.98 -3.20
C ARG A 658 -14.32 22.67 -3.46
N GLY A 659 -15.36 22.15 -2.81
CA GLY A 659 -16.72 22.68 -2.88
C GLY A 659 -17.13 23.46 -1.62
N ASN A 660 -18.42 23.83 -1.58
CA ASN A 660 -19.00 24.55 -0.45
C ASN A 660 -19.39 23.59 0.67
N GLU A 661 -19.80 22.37 0.30
CA GLU A 661 -20.21 21.35 1.25
C GLU A 661 -19.06 20.43 1.67
N SER A 662 -19.15 19.87 2.87
CA SER A 662 -18.09 18.99 3.38
C SER A 662 -17.92 17.71 2.55
N TRP A 663 -18.99 17.17 1.98
CA TRP A 663 -18.93 15.96 1.14
C TRP A 663 -18.37 16.23 -0.27
N GLU A 664 -18.34 17.48 -0.71
CA GLU A 664 -17.72 17.93 -1.97
C GLU A 664 -16.20 18.18 -1.83
N ASN A 665 -15.66 18.08 -0.62
CA ASN A 665 -14.27 18.35 -0.31
C ASN A 665 -13.49 17.04 -0.16
N THR A 666 -12.51 16.83 -1.03
CA THR A 666 -11.70 15.59 -1.04
C THR A 666 -10.94 15.43 0.26
N ARG A 667 -11.09 14.26 0.90
CA ARG A 667 -10.38 13.93 2.13
C ARG A 667 -8.98 13.35 1.83
N LYS A 668 -8.02 13.69 2.70
CA LYS A 668 -6.70 13.04 2.84
C LYS A 668 -6.65 12.39 4.21
N CYS A 669 -6.43 11.08 4.26
CA CYS A 669 -6.34 10.32 5.50
C CYS A 669 -4.94 9.73 5.68
N THR A 670 -4.43 9.78 6.91
CA THR A 670 -3.14 9.18 7.30
C THR A 670 -3.30 8.37 8.58
N VAL A 671 -2.41 7.41 8.79
CA VAL A 671 -2.39 6.58 10.02
C VAL A 671 -1.18 6.94 10.86
N ASN A 672 -1.40 7.19 12.14
CA ASN A 672 -0.31 7.41 13.08
C ASN A 672 0.34 6.07 13.46
N ASP A 673 1.60 5.87 13.08
CA ASP A 673 2.38 4.62 13.30
C ASP A 673 2.64 4.34 14.79
N ASN A 674 2.41 5.31 15.68
CA ASN A 674 2.51 5.12 17.13
C ASN A 674 1.20 4.75 17.81
N SER A 675 0.06 5.20 17.31
CA SER A 675 -1.24 5.00 17.98
C SER A 675 -2.24 4.19 17.17
N GLY A 676 -1.99 3.96 15.87
CA GLY A 676 -2.96 3.40 14.93
C GLY A 676 -4.12 4.35 14.58
N VAL A 677 -4.13 5.57 15.11
CA VAL A 677 -5.21 6.53 14.88
C VAL A 677 -5.18 7.04 13.45
N THR A 678 -6.34 6.93 12.79
CA THR A 678 -6.59 7.55 11.50
C THR A 678 -6.87 9.04 11.70
N ASN A 679 -6.17 9.89 10.95
CA ASN A 679 -6.40 11.33 10.91
C ASN A 679 -6.78 11.71 9.49
N CYS A 680 -8.00 12.21 9.31
CA CYS A 680 -8.47 12.71 8.03
C CYS A 680 -8.59 14.24 8.05
N SER A 681 -8.24 14.86 6.94
CA SER A 681 -8.33 16.31 6.73
C SER A 681 -8.82 16.59 5.31
N GLN A 682 -9.19 17.84 5.02
CA GLN A 682 -9.57 18.29 3.67
C GLN A 682 -8.62 19.39 3.24
N PRO A 683 -7.41 19.03 2.76
CA PRO A 683 -6.38 20.00 2.44
C PRO A 683 -6.78 20.86 1.23
N THR A 684 -6.49 22.16 1.33
CA THR A 684 -6.57 23.08 0.18
C THR A 684 -5.23 23.06 -0.55
N LEU A 685 -5.25 22.77 -1.84
CA LEU A 685 -4.08 22.85 -2.71
C LEU A 685 -3.97 24.26 -3.29
N SER A 686 -2.74 24.77 -3.41
CA SER A 686 -2.44 25.94 -4.23
C SER A 686 -2.64 25.63 -5.71
N ASP A 687 -2.78 26.67 -6.54
CA ASP A 687 -2.94 26.51 -8.00
C ASP A 687 -1.81 25.68 -8.64
N LYS A 688 -0.58 25.85 -8.13
CA LYS A 688 0.59 25.09 -8.60
C LYS A 688 0.52 23.62 -8.22
N GLU A 689 0.15 23.31 -6.98
CA GLU A 689 -0.03 21.92 -6.52
C GLU A 689 -1.17 21.26 -7.28
N LEU A 690 -2.29 21.96 -7.46
CA LEU A 690 -3.43 21.48 -8.23
C LEU A 690 -3.05 21.24 -9.69
N ALA A 691 -2.28 22.13 -10.33
CA ALA A 691 -1.84 21.93 -11.71
C ALA A 691 -0.96 20.68 -11.87
N ASN A 692 -0.06 20.43 -10.91
CA ASN A 692 0.86 19.29 -10.92
C ASN A 692 0.23 17.97 -10.45
N LEU A 693 -0.90 18.02 -9.74
CA LEU A 693 -1.60 16.82 -9.27
C LEU A 693 -2.04 15.97 -10.47
N PRO A 694 -1.68 14.68 -10.57
CA PRO A 694 -2.21 13.82 -11.62
C PRO A 694 -3.72 13.65 -11.48
N TYR A 695 -4.38 13.34 -12.61
CA TYR A 695 -5.79 12.97 -12.60
C TYR A 695 -5.99 11.69 -11.78
N SER A 696 -7.00 11.68 -10.93
CA SER A 696 -7.55 10.43 -10.41
C SER A 696 -8.40 9.80 -11.51
N THR A 697 -8.39 8.48 -11.65
CA THR A 697 -9.08 7.82 -12.76
C THR A 697 -10.20 6.92 -12.25
N LEU A 698 -11.31 6.91 -13.00
CA LEU A 698 -12.40 5.96 -12.82
C LEU A 698 -12.76 5.40 -14.19
N THR A 699 -12.84 4.07 -14.29
CA THR A 699 -13.35 3.36 -15.46
C THR A 699 -14.51 2.44 -15.05
N GLY A 700 -15.64 2.54 -15.73
CA GLY A 700 -16.86 1.79 -15.43
C GLY A 700 -18.09 2.69 -15.48
N ASP A 701 -19.28 2.12 -15.56
CA ASP A 701 -20.50 2.90 -15.72
C ASP A 701 -21.05 3.37 -14.37
N ILE A 702 -21.71 4.54 -14.35
CA ILE A 702 -22.33 5.11 -13.14
C ILE A 702 -23.85 5.16 -13.30
N HIS A 703 -24.56 4.55 -12.36
CA HIS A 703 -26.00 4.71 -12.16
C HIS A 703 -26.29 5.63 -10.97
N LEU A 704 -27.10 6.66 -11.18
CA LEU A 704 -27.54 7.61 -10.15
C LEU A 704 -29.06 7.53 -9.98
N ASP A 705 -29.53 7.22 -8.77
CA ASP A 705 -30.95 7.25 -8.44
C ASP A 705 -31.42 8.66 -8.06
N LYS A 706 -32.66 8.79 -7.59
CA LYS A 706 -33.32 10.06 -7.30
C LYS A 706 -32.51 10.94 -6.35
N ASN A 707 -32.38 12.22 -6.72
CA ASN A 707 -31.63 13.23 -5.97
C ASN A 707 -30.16 12.87 -5.65
N ALA A 708 -29.59 11.83 -6.28
CA ALA A 708 -28.18 11.52 -6.12
C ALA A 708 -27.33 12.62 -6.77
N ALA A 709 -26.17 12.92 -6.17
CA ALA A 709 -25.25 13.94 -6.65
C ALA A 709 -23.91 13.30 -7.04
N LEU A 710 -23.44 13.59 -8.24
CA LEU A 710 -22.11 13.26 -8.73
C LEU A 710 -21.31 14.54 -8.93
N THR A 711 -20.13 14.63 -8.29
CA THR A 711 -19.17 15.71 -8.51
C THR A 711 -17.88 15.13 -9.09
N LEU A 712 -17.50 15.59 -10.27
CA LEU A 712 -16.20 15.33 -10.88
C LEU A 712 -15.29 16.52 -10.59
N GLY A 713 -14.22 16.27 -9.84
CA GLY A 713 -13.13 17.20 -9.55
C GLY A 713 -12.01 17.09 -10.59
N LYS A 714 -10.75 17.18 -10.16
CA LYS A 714 -9.60 16.86 -11.03
C LYS A 714 -9.50 15.34 -11.25
N ALA A 715 -10.31 14.83 -12.16
CA ALA A 715 -10.40 13.41 -12.50
C ALA A 715 -10.69 13.16 -13.99
N LEU A 716 -10.23 11.99 -14.43
CA LEU A 716 -10.54 11.41 -15.72
C LEU A 716 -11.52 10.26 -15.49
N TYR A 717 -12.77 10.47 -15.86
CA TYR A 717 -13.81 9.46 -15.80
C TYR A 717 -14.06 8.88 -17.19
N THR A 718 -14.04 7.55 -17.32
CA THR A 718 -14.34 6.82 -18.56
C THR A 718 -15.49 5.85 -18.33
N GLY A 719 -16.66 6.13 -18.90
CA GLY A 719 -17.87 5.33 -18.63
C GLY A 719 -19.15 6.03 -19.05
N ALA A 720 -20.26 5.30 -19.05
CA ALA A 720 -21.58 5.84 -19.31
C ALA A 720 -22.23 6.31 -18.00
N VAL A 721 -23.08 7.33 -18.08
CA VAL A 721 -23.90 7.76 -16.94
C VAL A 721 -25.35 7.46 -17.25
N LYS A 722 -26.05 6.83 -16.31
CA LYS A 722 -27.50 6.66 -16.33
C LYS A 722 -28.08 7.23 -15.05
N ALA A 723 -28.64 8.42 -15.14
CA ALA A 723 -29.12 9.16 -13.98
C ALA A 723 -30.63 9.41 -14.01
N ALA A 724 -31.27 9.44 -12.83
CA ALA A 724 -32.62 9.96 -12.65
C ALA A 724 -32.68 11.45 -13.00
N THR A 725 -33.86 11.94 -13.42
CA THR A 725 -34.04 13.33 -13.89
C THR A 725 -33.75 14.38 -12.82
N ASP A 726 -33.98 14.08 -11.55
CA ASP A 726 -33.77 14.94 -10.38
C ASP A 726 -32.36 14.80 -9.76
N SER A 727 -31.48 13.99 -10.36
CA SER A 727 -30.07 13.92 -9.97
C SER A 727 -29.29 15.16 -10.43
N THR A 728 -28.10 15.38 -9.85
CA THR A 728 -27.18 16.45 -10.27
C THR A 728 -25.81 15.88 -10.60
N PHE A 729 -25.25 16.28 -11.75
CA PHE A 729 -23.88 16.00 -12.13
C PHE A 729 -23.11 17.32 -12.29
N SER A 730 -22.14 17.58 -11.43
CA SER A 730 -21.28 18.77 -11.43
C SER A 730 -19.85 18.43 -11.86
N MET A 731 -19.27 19.21 -12.78
CA MET A 731 -17.90 19.08 -13.25
C MET A 731 -17.08 20.33 -12.93
N ALA A 732 -15.98 20.19 -12.18
CA ALA A 732 -15.03 21.26 -11.88
C ALA A 732 -14.10 21.60 -13.07
N SER A 733 -13.36 22.70 -12.98
CA SER A 733 -12.54 23.28 -14.07
C SER A 733 -11.45 22.40 -14.69
N ASN A 734 -11.08 21.28 -14.06
CA ASN A 734 -10.10 20.33 -14.61
C ASN A 734 -10.68 18.92 -14.65
N SER A 735 -11.97 18.81 -14.95
CA SER A 735 -12.67 17.53 -15.07
C SER A 735 -12.66 17.06 -16.51
N LYS A 736 -12.43 15.76 -16.71
CA LYS A 736 -12.59 15.13 -18.01
C LYS A 736 -13.47 13.90 -17.91
N TRP A 737 -14.55 13.89 -18.69
CA TRP A 737 -15.41 12.71 -18.86
C TRP A 737 -15.29 12.20 -20.30
N VAL A 738 -15.02 10.92 -20.46
CA VAL A 738 -15.03 10.19 -21.74
C VAL A 738 -16.16 9.18 -21.69
N MET A 739 -17.15 9.33 -22.57
CA MET A 739 -18.30 8.43 -22.60
C MET A 739 -17.94 7.11 -23.27
N SER A 740 -18.25 5.99 -22.60
CA SER A 740 -18.12 4.64 -23.18
C SER A 740 -19.29 4.30 -24.12
N SER A 741 -20.47 4.86 -23.84
CA SER A 741 -21.69 4.73 -24.65
C SER A 741 -22.65 5.90 -24.39
N GLY A 742 -23.80 5.92 -25.08
CA GLY A 742 -24.84 6.92 -24.87
C GLY A 742 -25.22 7.08 -23.39
N SER A 743 -25.34 8.32 -22.93
CA SER A 743 -25.50 8.65 -21.51
C SER A 743 -26.71 9.55 -21.27
N THR A 744 -27.25 9.46 -20.06
CA THR A 744 -28.37 10.28 -19.57
C THR A 744 -28.02 10.86 -18.21
N THR A 745 -28.09 12.18 -18.07
CA THR A 745 -27.87 12.90 -16.80
C THR A 745 -29.17 13.55 -16.33
N GLY A 746 -29.27 13.88 -15.04
CA GLY A 746 -30.23 14.88 -14.55
C GLY A 746 -29.77 16.28 -14.94
N THR A 747 -29.67 17.20 -13.97
CA THR A 747 -29.04 18.51 -14.18
C THR A 747 -27.53 18.35 -14.36
N LEU A 748 -26.96 18.93 -15.40
CA LEU A 748 -25.53 18.93 -15.70
C LEU A 748 -24.95 20.34 -15.51
N LYS A 749 -23.99 20.47 -14.59
CA LYS A 749 -23.29 21.72 -14.29
C LYS A 749 -21.83 21.62 -14.68
N MET A 750 -21.33 22.54 -15.50
CA MET A 750 -19.94 22.55 -15.94
C MET A 750 -19.25 23.85 -15.52
N ALA A 751 -18.07 23.74 -14.92
CA ALA A 751 -17.21 24.87 -14.62
C ALA A 751 -16.20 25.10 -15.76
N PRO A 752 -15.72 26.35 -15.96
CA PRO A 752 -14.79 26.67 -17.04
C PRO A 752 -13.57 25.76 -17.06
N GLY A 753 -13.31 25.09 -18.19
CA GLY A 753 -12.22 24.11 -18.35
C GLY A 753 -12.64 22.64 -18.22
N ALA A 754 -13.86 22.35 -17.75
CA ALA A 754 -14.45 21.02 -17.81
C ALA A 754 -14.66 20.56 -19.27
N SER A 755 -14.39 19.29 -19.54
CA SER A 755 -14.50 18.71 -20.88
C SER A 755 -15.22 17.36 -20.87
N ILE A 756 -16.13 17.16 -21.83
CA ILE A 756 -16.82 15.89 -22.09
C ILE A 756 -16.50 15.43 -23.51
N VAL A 757 -15.96 14.23 -23.64
CA VAL A 757 -15.72 13.55 -24.92
C VAL A 757 -16.84 12.55 -25.14
N LEU A 758 -17.70 12.79 -26.13
CA LEU A 758 -18.86 11.93 -26.40
C LEU A 758 -18.42 10.61 -27.02
N SER A 759 -17.45 10.61 -27.94
CA SER A 759 -16.83 9.40 -28.45
C SER A 759 -15.41 9.69 -28.98
N ASP A 760 -14.55 8.67 -28.96
CA ASP A 760 -13.21 8.67 -29.57
C ASP A 760 -13.10 7.68 -30.75
N SER A 761 -14.20 7.01 -31.09
CA SER A 761 -14.25 5.89 -32.03
C SER A 761 -15.38 6.04 -33.06
N THR A 762 -15.69 4.99 -33.82
CA THR A 762 -16.76 4.96 -34.83
C THR A 762 -18.17 4.79 -34.24
N GLN A 763 -18.31 4.66 -32.92
CA GLN A 763 -19.62 4.58 -32.27
C GLN A 763 -20.19 5.99 -32.04
N ASN A 764 -21.46 6.21 -32.40
CA ASN A 764 -22.15 7.47 -32.10
C ASN A 764 -22.78 7.39 -30.72
N ASN A 765 -22.50 8.39 -29.90
CA ASN A 765 -23.08 8.53 -28.59
C ASN A 765 -24.00 9.74 -28.52
N VAL A 766 -25.11 9.58 -27.80
CA VAL A 766 -26.04 10.66 -27.49
C VAL A 766 -25.93 10.97 -26.01
N LEU A 767 -25.71 12.25 -25.67
CA LEU A 767 -25.80 12.74 -24.30
C LEU A 767 -27.17 13.40 -24.09
N ASN A 768 -28.03 12.77 -23.30
CA ASN A 768 -29.33 13.31 -22.91
C ASN A 768 -29.21 13.99 -21.53
N VAL A 769 -29.35 15.31 -21.49
CA VAL A 769 -29.44 16.08 -20.25
C VAL A 769 -30.92 16.25 -19.92
N MET A 770 -31.45 15.46 -19.00
CA MET A 770 -32.88 15.45 -18.68
C MET A 770 -33.31 16.67 -17.87
N GLY A 771 -32.41 17.20 -17.05
CA GLY A 771 -32.59 18.45 -16.30
C GLY A 771 -31.96 19.65 -17.02
N ASP A 772 -31.51 20.62 -16.23
CA ASP A 772 -30.90 21.85 -16.75
C ASP A 772 -29.44 21.63 -17.14
N LEU A 773 -28.96 22.41 -18.13
CA LEU A 773 -27.55 22.49 -18.51
C LEU A 773 -27.02 23.87 -18.11
N GLU A 774 -26.08 23.92 -17.15
CA GLU A 774 -25.63 25.18 -16.53
C GLU A 774 -24.10 25.35 -16.58
N GLY A 775 -23.65 26.58 -16.81
CA GLY A 775 -22.25 26.97 -16.67
C GLY A 775 -21.47 27.01 -17.98
N GLU A 776 -20.22 26.56 -17.97
CA GLU A 776 -19.31 26.68 -19.12
C GLU A 776 -18.43 25.44 -19.29
N GLY A 777 -18.15 25.04 -20.53
CA GLY A 777 -17.35 23.84 -20.79
C GLY A 777 -17.11 23.53 -22.26
N GLU A 778 -16.35 22.47 -22.51
CA GLU A 778 -16.08 21.93 -23.85
C GLU A 778 -16.75 20.57 -24.04
N PHE A 779 -17.38 20.38 -25.20
CA PHE A 779 -17.81 19.08 -25.70
C PHE A 779 -16.96 18.69 -26.91
N GLU A 780 -16.29 17.55 -26.84
CA GLU A 780 -15.63 16.92 -28.00
C GLU A 780 -16.60 15.94 -28.64
N LEU A 781 -16.97 16.19 -29.90
CA LEU A 781 -17.90 15.37 -30.68
C LEU A 781 -17.17 14.75 -31.86
N ASN A 782 -17.44 13.48 -32.11
CA ASN A 782 -17.10 12.84 -33.37
C ASN A 782 -18.31 12.83 -34.31
N THR A 783 -18.07 13.17 -35.56
CA THR A 783 -19.06 13.18 -36.63
C THR A 783 -18.62 12.29 -37.78
N ARG A 784 -19.58 11.87 -38.60
CA ARG A 784 -19.36 11.19 -39.87
C ARG A 784 -20.35 11.78 -40.86
N LEU A 785 -20.02 12.98 -41.34
CA LEU A 785 -20.94 13.77 -42.15
C LEU A 785 -21.33 13.07 -43.46
N ALA A 786 -20.44 12.31 -44.08
CA ALA A 786 -20.76 11.48 -45.24
C ALA A 786 -21.86 10.44 -44.96
N GLU A 787 -21.88 9.89 -43.75
CA GLU A 787 -22.84 8.89 -43.29
C GLU A 787 -24.09 9.50 -42.64
N LYS A 788 -24.13 10.83 -42.50
CA LYS A 788 -25.23 11.56 -41.84
C LYS A 788 -25.44 11.10 -40.41
N SER A 789 -24.35 10.85 -39.73
CA SER A 789 -24.35 10.33 -38.37
C SER A 789 -23.23 10.98 -37.55
N GLY A 790 -23.36 10.92 -36.23
CA GLY A 790 -22.38 11.51 -35.33
C GLY A 790 -22.93 11.56 -33.91
N ASP A 791 -22.07 12.02 -33.02
CA ASP A 791 -22.44 12.34 -31.65
C ASP A 791 -23.45 13.50 -31.61
N SER A 792 -24.30 13.49 -30.59
CA SER A 792 -25.23 14.59 -30.37
C SER A 792 -25.53 14.82 -28.89
N ILE A 793 -25.85 16.07 -28.56
CA ILE A 793 -26.25 16.50 -27.22
C ILE A 793 -27.71 16.93 -27.29
N VAL A 794 -28.54 16.43 -26.37
CA VAL A 794 -29.96 16.75 -26.29
C VAL A 794 -30.28 17.23 -24.88
N VAL A 795 -30.72 18.49 -24.76
CA VAL A 795 -31.11 19.10 -23.48
C VAL A 795 -32.63 19.16 -23.38
N HIS A 796 -33.19 18.55 -22.34
CA HIS A 796 -34.63 18.50 -22.10
C HIS A 796 -35.11 19.54 -21.08
N GLY A 797 -34.24 20.01 -20.17
CA GLY A 797 -34.49 21.17 -19.31
C GLY A 797 -34.09 22.49 -19.98
N LEU A 798 -33.72 23.49 -19.17
CA LEU A 798 -33.23 24.78 -19.64
C LEU A 798 -31.69 24.79 -19.71
N ALA A 799 -31.15 25.34 -20.78
CA ALA A 799 -29.72 25.57 -20.92
C ALA A 799 -29.35 27.04 -20.66
N SER A 800 -28.26 27.25 -19.93
CA SER A 800 -27.66 28.57 -19.69
C SER A 800 -26.14 28.49 -19.61
N GLY A 801 -25.47 29.58 -19.99
CA GLY A 801 -24.00 29.73 -19.97
C GLY A 801 -23.34 29.56 -21.35
N SER A 802 -22.06 29.17 -21.39
CA SER A 802 -21.22 29.22 -22.60
C SER A 802 -20.52 27.89 -22.89
N TYR A 803 -20.80 27.29 -24.05
CA TYR A 803 -20.26 25.98 -24.42
C TYR A 803 -19.48 26.02 -25.73
N THR A 804 -18.34 25.34 -25.75
CA THR A 804 -17.52 25.15 -26.95
C THR A 804 -17.68 23.73 -27.49
N LEU A 805 -17.95 23.60 -28.79
CA LEU A 805 -18.04 22.33 -29.49
C LEU A 805 -16.76 22.12 -30.30
N LYS A 806 -16.01 21.07 -29.96
CA LYS A 806 -14.83 20.63 -30.70
C LYS A 806 -15.21 19.42 -31.54
N VAL A 807 -15.34 19.64 -32.84
CA VAL A 807 -15.83 18.62 -33.77
C VAL A 807 -14.65 17.98 -34.49
N LYS A 808 -14.58 16.66 -34.42
CA LYS A 808 -13.77 15.82 -35.30
C LYS A 808 -14.69 15.08 -36.25
N ASP A 809 -14.22 14.78 -37.45
CA ASP A 809 -14.91 13.91 -38.38
C ASP A 809 -13.99 12.77 -38.78
N ASN A 810 -14.45 11.54 -38.55
CA ASN A 810 -13.73 10.31 -38.86
C ASN A 810 -14.40 9.52 -40.00
N GLY A 811 -15.34 10.14 -40.72
CA GLY A 811 -16.00 9.59 -41.90
C GLY A 811 -15.26 9.87 -43.20
N GLY A 812 -15.83 9.43 -44.31
CA GLY A 812 -15.36 9.81 -45.65
C GLY A 812 -15.68 11.26 -46.00
N ASP A 813 -15.19 11.73 -47.16
CA ASP A 813 -15.52 13.07 -47.65
C ASP A 813 -17.05 13.27 -47.75
N PRO A 814 -17.60 14.32 -47.13
CA PRO A 814 -19.05 14.51 -47.06
C PRO A 814 -19.66 14.75 -48.45
N VAL A 815 -20.81 14.11 -48.70
CA VAL A 815 -21.62 14.40 -49.90
C VAL A 815 -22.21 15.80 -49.78
N GLN A 816 -21.96 16.60 -50.81
CA GLN A 816 -22.35 18.00 -50.89
C GLN A 816 -23.86 18.15 -51.21
N ASP A 817 -24.74 17.82 -50.25
CA ASP A 817 -26.20 17.86 -50.41
C ASP A 817 -26.90 19.03 -49.68
N GLY A 818 -26.10 19.93 -49.07
CA GLY A 818 -26.59 21.11 -48.36
C GLY A 818 -27.26 20.83 -47.02
N ARG A 819 -27.31 19.57 -46.55
CA ARG A 819 -27.90 19.22 -45.26
C ARG A 819 -27.03 19.69 -44.09
N MET A 820 -27.69 20.00 -42.99
CA MET A 820 -27.04 20.39 -41.74
C MET A 820 -27.08 19.21 -40.75
N GLN A 821 -26.04 19.07 -39.93
CA GLN A 821 -25.96 18.05 -38.88
C GLN A 821 -26.22 18.70 -37.51
N ALA A 822 -27.21 18.20 -36.77
CA ALA A 822 -27.46 18.66 -35.41
C ALA A 822 -26.32 18.19 -34.49
N LEU A 823 -25.74 19.13 -33.73
CA LEU A 823 -24.73 18.84 -32.71
C LEU A 823 -25.30 18.99 -31.29
N MET A 824 -26.15 19.99 -31.08
CA MET A 824 -26.82 20.24 -29.80
C MET A 824 -28.26 20.69 -30.02
N SER A 825 -29.22 20.00 -29.40
CA SER A 825 -30.67 20.27 -29.53
C SER A 825 -31.30 20.58 -28.17
N PHE A 826 -32.28 21.49 -28.15
CA PHE A 826 -33.02 21.90 -26.95
C PHE A 826 -34.50 21.56 -27.11
N ASN A 827 -35.00 20.65 -26.28
CA ASN A 827 -36.38 20.16 -26.38
C ASN A 827 -37.37 20.95 -25.52
N ASN A 828 -36.89 21.80 -24.61
CA ASN A 828 -37.75 22.63 -23.79
C ASN A 828 -38.28 23.84 -24.60
N PRO A 829 -39.60 23.98 -24.80
CA PRO A 829 -40.16 25.09 -25.57
C PRO A 829 -39.98 26.46 -24.89
N GLN A 830 -39.57 26.49 -23.62
CA GLN A 830 -39.29 27.72 -22.87
C GLN A 830 -37.81 28.14 -22.92
N GLN A 831 -36.97 27.49 -23.73
CA GLN A 831 -35.56 27.83 -23.85
C GLN A 831 -35.35 29.29 -24.28
N ASP A 832 -34.70 30.08 -23.42
CA ASP A 832 -34.21 31.41 -23.75
C ASP A 832 -32.81 31.32 -24.36
N PHE A 833 -32.72 31.56 -25.67
CA PHE A 833 -31.45 31.52 -26.40
C PHE A 833 -30.53 32.70 -26.11
N SER A 834 -30.97 33.74 -25.39
CA SER A 834 -30.10 34.82 -24.92
C SER A 834 -29.24 34.42 -23.72
N LEU A 835 -29.63 33.35 -23.02
CA LEU A 835 -28.94 32.85 -21.84
C LEU A 835 -27.93 31.73 -22.16
N VAL A 836 -27.94 31.18 -23.38
CA VAL A 836 -27.03 30.11 -23.81
C VAL A 836 -26.26 30.49 -25.07
N ASN A 837 -24.93 30.46 -24.97
CA ASN A 837 -24.01 30.70 -26.07
C ASN A 837 -23.29 29.40 -26.45
N VAL A 838 -23.31 29.04 -27.72
CA VAL A 838 -22.60 27.85 -28.24
C VAL A 838 -21.75 28.23 -29.44
N ALA A 839 -20.48 27.85 -29.41
CA ALA A 839 -19.51 28.15 -30.46
C ALA A 839 -18.70 26.92 -30.87
N LEU A 840 -18.18 26.90 -32.09
CA LEU A 840 -17.16 25.91 -32.48
C LEU A 840 -15.78 26.31 -31.94
N ALA A 841 -14.98 25.34 -31.54
CA ALA A 841 -13.57 25.55 -31.23
C ALA A 841 -12.87 26.18 -32.45
N GLY A 842 -12.25 27.35 -32.28
CA GLY A 842 -11.62 28.10 -33.38
C GLY A 842 -12.60 28.76 -34.37
N GLY A 843 -13.92 28.68 -34.14
CA GLY A 843 -14.97 29.30 -34.97
C GLY A 843 -15.35 28.53 -36.23
N TYR A 844 -14.70 27.40 -36.51
CA TYR A 844 -14.98 26.54 -37.66
C TYR A 844 -14.52 25.09 -37.38
N ALA A 845 -15.00 24.13 -38.18
CA ALA A 845 -14.48 22.77 -38.20
C ALA A 845 -14.07 22.42 -39.64
N ASP A 846 -12.79 22.08 -39.85
CA ASP A 846 -12.32 21.62 -41.16
C ASP A 846 -12.52 20.10 -41.25
N ILE A 847 -13.36 19.67 -42.20
CA ILE A 847 -13.76 18.27 -42.40
C ILE A 847 -13.55 17.93 -43.87
N GLY A 848 -12.58 17.05 -44.12
CA GLY A 848 -12.07 16.79 -45.47
C GLY A 848 -11.54 18.08 -46.11
N THR A 849 -12.01 18.41 -47.31
CA THR A 849 -11.64 19.63 -48.04
C THR A 849 -12.46 20.87 -47.64
N TYR A 850 -13.50 20.71 -46.80
CA TYR A 850 -14.49 21.77 -46.55
C TYR A 850 -14.41 22.34 -45.15
N ARG A 851 -14.69 23.64 -45.04
CA ARG A 851 -14.79 24.36 -43.77
C ARG A 851 -16.25 24.50 -43.37
N TYR A 852 -16.62 23.87 -42.27
CA TYR A 852 -17.95 23.95 -41.67
C TYR A 852 -18.03 25.05 -40.61
N ARG A 853 -19.24 25.58 -40.43
CA ARG A 853 -19.56 26.58 -39.41
C ARG A 853 -20.79 26.15 -38.62
N LEU A 854 -21.00 26.79 -37.47
CA LEU A 854 -22.18 26.59 -36.64
C LEU A 854 -23.25 27.62 -37.03
N THR A 855 -24.49 27.17 -37.19
CA THR A 855 -25.67 28.03 -37.30
C THR A 855 -26.72 27.58 -36.30
N ARG A 856 -27.61 28.48 -35.91
CA ARG A 856 -28.78 28.15 -35.09
C ARG A 856 -29.98 27.96 -36.01
N GLN A 857 -30.66 26.84 -35.91
CA GLN A 857 -31.88 26.55 -36.66
C GLN A 857 -32.92 25.92 -35.72
N GLU A 858 -34.16 26.42 -35.80
CA GLU A 858 -35.28 25.97 -34.95
C GLU A 858 -34.89 25.93 -33.46
N ASN A 859 -34.67 24.73 -32.93
CA ASN A 859 -34.42 24.44 -31.54
C ASN A 859 -33.01 23.92 -31.28
N GLY A 860 -32.03 24.16 -32.15
CA GLY A 860 -30.68 23.60 -31.99
C GLY A 860 -29.55 24.32 -32.73
N TYR A 861 -28.33 23.90 -32.43
CA TYR A 861 -27.10 24.29 -33.09
C TYR A 861 -26.68 23.23 -34.10
N MET A 862 -26.56 23.66 -35.35
CA MET A 862 -26.35 22.82 -36.52
C MET A 862 -25.00 23.13 -37.18
N LEU A 863 -24.28 22.09 -37.56
CA LEU A 863 -23.09 22.17 -38.38
C LEU A 863 -23.49 22.25 -39.86
N TYR A 864 -23.02 23.27 -40.59
CA TYR A 864 -23.34 23.48 -42.00
C TYR A 864 -22.12 23.95 -42.81
N ASN A 865 -22.13 23.67 -44.11
CA ASN A 865 -21.13 24.19 -45.05
C ASN A 865 -21.63 25.53 -45.64
N PRO A 866 -20.93 26.66 -45.43
CA PRO A 866 -21.36 27.97 -45.92
C PRO A 866 -21.22 28.16 -47.44
N VAL A 867 -20.50 27.27 -48.14
CA VAL A 867 -20.26 27.36 -49.59
C VAL A 867 -21.37 26.69 -50.39
N ILE A 868 -22.23 25.88 -49.76
CA ILE A 868 -23.36 25.21 -50.42
C ILE A 868 -24.66 25.75 -49.84
N PRO A 869 -25.49 26.44 -50.64
CA PRO A 869 -26.80 26.88 -50.18
C PRO A 869 -27.70 25.67 -49.87
N TRP A 870 -28.27 25.64 -48.66
CA TRP A 870 -29.35 24.73 -48.30
C TRP A 870 -30.54 24.93 -49.25
N GLN A 871 -30.90 23.91 -50.02
CA GLN A 871 -32.17 23.88 -50.75
C GLN A 871 -33.14 22.97 -49.98
N PRO A 872 -34.29 23.47 -49.49
CA PRO A 872 -35.32 22.59 -48.97
C PRO A 872 -35.76 21.64 -50.08
N LEU A 873 -35.97 20.36 -49.75
CA LEU A 873 -36.64 19.45 -50.66
C LEU A 873 -38.02 20.06 -50.99
N GLU A 874 -38.27 20.34 -52.27
CA GLU A 874 -39.61 20.75 -52.72
C GLU A 874 -40.63 19.70 -52.23
N PRO A 875 -41.73 20.11 -51.57
CA PRO A 875 -42.80 19.16 -51.27
C PRO A 875 -43.27 18.52 -52.58
N ALA A 876 -43.50 17.20 -52.55
CA ALA A 876 -44.00 16.46 -53.70
C ALA A 876 -45.23 17.19 -54.29
N LYS A 877 -45.17 17.49 -55.59
CA LYS A 877 -46.27 18.12 -56.32
C LYS A 877 -47.56 17.32 -56.07
N PRO A 878 -48.69 17.98 -55.74
CA PRO A 878 -49.97 17.31 -55.67
C PRO A 878 -50.29 16.66 -57.01
N ASN A 879 -50.74 15.40 -56.97
CA ASN A 879 -51.23 14.65 -58.11
C ASN A 879 -52.45 15.38 -58.73
N PRO A 880 -52.52 15.65 -60.05
CA PRO A 880 -53.56 16.47 -60.67
C PRO A 880 -54.90 15.76 -60.90
N ASP A 881 -55.34 14.89 -59.98
CA ASP A 881 -56.64 14.22 -60.07
C ASP A 881 -57.40 14.30 -58.74
N THR A 882 -57.90 15.48 -58.40
CA THR A 882 -59.14 15.63 -57.61
C THR A 882 -59.70 17.05 -57.74
N PRO A 883 -61.02 17.24 -57.97
CA PRO A 883 -61.59 18.58 -58.18
C PRO A 883 -61.92 19.25 -56.84
N GLU A 884 -61.40 20.45 -56.62
CA GLU A 884 -61.83 21.34 -55.53
C GLU A 884 -62.92 22.32 -55.99
N THR A 885 -63.98 22.39 -55.19
CA THR A 885 -64.98 23.46 -55.24
C THR A 885 -64.52 24.65 -54.41
N ASN A 886 -64.41 25.78 -55.10
CA ASN A 886 -64.18 27.15 -54.61
C ASN A 886 -65.31 27.63 -53.65
N PRO A 887 -65.13 28.66 -52.80
CA PRO A 887 -65.11 30.03 -53.35
C PRO A 887 -64.28 31.12 -52.62
N SER A 888 -63.85 32.11 -53.44
CA SER A 888 -63.74 33.57 -53.19
C SER A 888 -62.83 34.05 -52.04
N GLY A 889 -61.82 34.91 -52.21
CA GLY A 889 -61.53 35.92 -53.23
C GLY A 889 -61.45 37.29 -52.56
N ILE A 890 -60.28 37.94 -52.61
CA ILE A 890 -60.05 39.40 -52.80
C ILE A 890 -58.54 39.62 -52.93
N SER A 891 -58.18 40.36 -53.98
CA SER A 891 -56.85 40.80 -54.42
C SER A 891 -56.75 42.31 -54.22
N LEU A 892 -55.52 42.83 -54.05
CA LEU A 892 -55.00 44.14 -54.51
C LEU A 892 -53.45 44.07 -54.35
N THR A 893 -52.64 43.78 -55.39
CA THR A 893 -51.97 44.69 -56.38
C THR A 893 -51.37 45.96 -55.75
N GLY A 894 -50.14 46.42 -55.98
CA GLY A 894 -48.98 46.12 -56.85
C GLY A 894 -47.79 46.93 -56.26
N THR A 895 -46.59 47.10 -56.80
CA THR A 895 -45.92 46.85 -58.09
C THR A 895 -44.41 47.02 -57.86
N LEU A 896 -43.60 46.26 -58.59
CA LEU A 896 -42.14 46.33 -58.65
C LEU A 896 -41.62 47.53 -59.45
N GLU A 897 -40.38 47.94 -59.17
CA GLU A 897 -39.33 48.40 -60.11
C GLU A 897 -37.98 48.33 -59.38
N THR A 898 -36.78 48.10 -59.93
CA THR A 898 -36.21 47.45 -61.14
C THR A 898 -34.68 47.40 -60.92
N CYS A 899 -34.01 46.37 -61.50
CA CYS A 899 -32.64 46.33 -62.08
C CYS A 899 -31.39 46.85 -61.31
N SER A 900 -30.15 46.41 -61.54
CA SER A 900 -29.48 45.23 -62.12
C SER A 900 -27.98 45.58 -62.25
N LYS A 901 -27.10 44.58 -62.14
CA LYS A 901 -25.75 44.47 -62.75
C LYS A 901 -24.68 45.46 -62.20
N GLN A 902 -23.38 45.13 -62.11
CA GLN A 902 -22.56 44.33 -63.02
C GLN A 902 -21.19 43.95 -62.39
N GLU A 903 -20.74 42.75 -62.77
CA GLU A 903 -19.40 42.13 -62.77
C GLU A 903 -18.16 43.04 -62.97
N LEU A 904 -16.96 42.62 -62.48
CA LEU A 904 -15.90 41.98 -63.31
C LEU A 904 -14.56 41.68 -62.57
N SER A 905 -14.00 40.49 -62.90
CA SER A 905 -12.58 40.06 -63.07
C SER A 905 -11.50 40.34 -61.99
N CYS A 906 -10.76 39.36 -61.40
CA CYS A 906 -9.83 38.32 -61.89
C CYS A 906 -8.34 38.76 -62.01
N ARG A 907 -7.45 38.29 -61.11
CA ARG A 907 -6.19 37.52 -61.34
C ARG A 907 -5.08 37.70 -60.27
N ILE A 908 -4.69 36.56 -59.67
CA ILE A 908 -3.35 35.95 -59.47
C ILE A 908 -2.19 36.78 -58.90
N ALA A 909 -1.61 36.31 -57.77
CA ALA A 909 -0.19 35.87 -57.65
C ALA A 909 0.11 35.26 -56.27
N TYR A 910 0.76 34.09 -56.25
CA TYR A 910 1.36 33.43 -55.09
C TYR A 910 2.87 33.72 -55.04
N SER A 911 3.45 33.78 -53.83
CA SER A 911 4.87 33.50 -53.60
C SER A 911 5.08 32.78 -52.26
N ASN A 912 5.81 31.67 -52.30
CA ASN A 912 6.24 30.81 -51.17
C ASN A 912 7.52 31.32 -50.50
N ALA A 913 7.66 31.02 -49.19
CA ALA A 913 8.89 30.86 -48.37
C ALA A 913 8.46 31.04 -46.88
N ASP A 914 8.80 30.24 -45.86
CA ASP A 914 9.85 29.24 -45.62
C ASP A 914 9.45 28.26 -44.49
N ILE A 915 10.09 27.08 -44.52
CA ILE A 915 10.18 25.96 -43.56
C ILE A 915 11.37 26.28 -42.62
N GLU A 916 11.42 26.06 -41.29
CA GLU A 916 11.50 24.79 -40.53
C GLU A 916 11.79 25.12 -39.04
N PHE A 917 11.20 24.40 -38.07
CA PHE A 917 11.92 23.97 -36.85
C PHE A 917 11.10 22.91 -36.06
N PHE A 918 11.53 21.65 -36.11
CA PHE A 918 11.14 20.58 -35.19
C PHE A 918 12.35 19.66 -34.98
N ASN A 919 12.79 19.46 -33.71
CA ASN A 919 13.21 18.14 -33.22
C ASN A 919 13.57 18.09 -31.72
N ARG A 920 13.32 16.89 -31.15
CA ARG A 920 13.51 16.35 -29.77
C ARG A 920 12.32 16.59 -28.82
N ILE A 921 11.66 15.58 -28.22
CA ILE A 921 12.13 14.28 -27.68
C ILE A 921 11.09 13.15 -27.90
N TYR A 922 11.62 11.93 -28.06
CA TYR A 922 11.02 10.62 -28.34
C TYR A 922 10.38 9.91 -27.13
N HIS A 923 9.27 9.21 -27.37
CA HIS A 923 8.90 7.79 -27.03
C HIS A 923 9.03 7.22 -25.61
N THR A 924 8.31 6.18 -25.18
CA THR A 924 6.98 5.53 -25.38
C THR A 924 6.98 4.42 -24.32
N ASP A 925 5.85 4.13 -23.66
CA ASP A 925 5.47 2.78 -23.22
C ASP A 925 4.04 2.83 -22.64
N ILE A 926 3.04 2.90 -23.55
CA ILE A 926 1.63 2.57 -23.25
C ILE A 926 1.09 1.84 -24.47
N LEU A 927 1.34 0.54 -24.53
CA LEU A 927 0.67 -0.39 -25.44
C LEU A 927 0.93 -1.82 -24.96
N ASN A 928 0.26 -2.18 -23.87
CA ASN A 928 -0.07 -3.55 -23.48
C ASN A 928 -1.09 -3.41 -22.36
N PHE A 929 -2.39 -3.41 -22.68
CA PHE A 929 -3.51 -3.81 -21.82
C PHE A 929 -4.83 -3.35 -22.45
N TYR A 930 -5.16 -3.89 -23.63
CA TYR A 930 -6.52 -3.89 -24.17
C TYR A 930 -6.69 -5.12 -25.06
N LEU A 931 -6.79 -6.30 -24.43
CA LEU A 931 -7.30 -7.51 -25.10
C LEU A 931 -7.56 -8.64 -24.10
N PHE A 932 -8.47 -8.46 -23.13
CA PHE A 932 -9.09 -9.61 -22.44
C PHE A 932 -10.51 -9.27 -21.99
N ARG A 933 -11.43 -9.28 -22.95
CA ARG A 933 -12.84 -9.68 -22.76
C ARG A 933 -13.45 -9.96 -24.12
N THR A 934 -13.59 -11.26 -24.40
CA THR A 934 -14.55 -11.94 -25.30
C THR A 934 -13.85 -13.10 -26.01
N LEU A 935 -14.44 -14.29 -25.85
CA LEU A 935 -14.39 -15.51 -26.67
C LEU A 935 -14.16 -16.77 -25.83
N ASN A 936 -15.21 -17.16 -25.12
CA ASN A 936 -15.55 -18.57 -24.95
C ASN A 936 -16.77 -18.82 -25.83
N GLU A 937 -16.61 -19.47 -26.97
CA GLU A 937 -17.58 -20.44 -27.48
C GLU A 937 -16.97 -21.32 -28.59
N VAL A 938 -17.19 -22.61 -28.37
CA VAL A 938 -16.86 -23.82 -29.12
C VAL A 938 -17.12 -23.72 -30.63
N TRP A 939 -16.19 -24.18 -31.47
CA TRP A 939 -16.46 -25.10 -32.59
C TRP A 939 -15.20 -25.90 -32.95
N ALA A 940 -15.29 -27.22 -32.79
CA ALA A 940 -14.29 -28.18 -33.25
C ALA A 940 -14.46 -28.44 -34.75
N LEU A 941 -13.35 -28.39 -35.51
CA LEU A 941 -13.21 -29.07 -36.79
C LEU A 941 -11.72 -29.35 -37.06
N ARG A 942 -11.37 -30.64 -36.98
CA ARG A 942 -10.16 -31.25 -37.57
C ARG A 942 -10.03 -30.84 -39.04
N ILE A 943 -8.81 -30.60 -39.55
CA ILE A 943 -8.20 -31.33 -40.68
C ILE A 943 -6.66 -31.27 -40.55
N ASP A 944 -6.04 -32.43 -40.77
CA ASP A 944 -4.61 -32.74 -40.84
C ASP A 944 -3.81 -31.93 -41.86
N GLY A 945 -2.48 -31.86 -41.67
CA GLY A 945 -1.55 -31.66 -42.78
C GLY A 945 -0.22 -31.02 -42.37
N GLY A 946 0.73 -31.84 -41.94
CA GLY A 946 2.11 -31.38 -41.73
C GLY A 946 2.85 -31.08 -43.04
N GLN A 947 3.93 -30.31 -42.95
CA GLN A 947 5.22 -30.65 -43.52
C GLN A 947 6.31 -29.67 -43.04
N ASN A 948 7.46 -30.28 -42.75
CA ASN A 948 8.75 -29.69 -42.43
C ASN A 948 9.23 -28.68 -43.49
N ILE A 949 9.88 -27.59 -43.07
CA ILE A 949 11.15 -27.13 -43.68
C ILE A 949 12.07 -26.59 -42.57
N LYS A 950 13.32 -27.07 -42.63
CA LYS A 950 14.50 -26.76 -41.80
C LYS A 950 15.21 -25.48 -42.25
N GLU A 951 16.12 -25.01 -41.37
CA GLU A 951 17.35 -24.23 -41.64
C GLU A 951 17.16 -22.75 -42.03
N SER A 952 17.98 -21.78 -41.64
CA SER A 952 19.22 -21.71 -40.85
C SER A 952 19.47 -20.25 -40.41
N THR A 953 20.10 -20.08 -39.26
CA THR A 953 21.03 -19.00 -38.85
C THR A 953 21.42 -17.90 -39.85
N ARG A 954 21.34 -16.62 -39.42
CA ARG A 954 22.50 -15.69 -39.45
C ARG A 954 22.28 -14.43 -38.59
N MET A 955 23.33 -14.07 -37.85
CA MET A 955 23.55 -12.81 -37.13
C MET A 955 23.81 -11.65 -38.09
N ASP A 956 23.47 -10.42 -37.64
CA ASP A 956 24.33 -9.22 -37.55
C ASP A 956 23.50 -7.93 -37.77
N HIS A 957 23.09 -7.28 -36.68
CA HIS A 957 23.59 -5.95 -36.25
C HIS A 957 22.85 -5.40 -35.03
#